data_AF-A0A4Y7I7W8-F1
#
_entry.id   AF-A0A4Y7I7W8-F1
#
_cell.length_a   1.000
_cell.length_b   1.000
_cell.length_c   1.000
_cell.angle_alpha   90.00
_cell.angle_beta   90.00
_cell.angle_gamma   90.00
#
_symmetry.space_group_name_H-M   'P 1'
#
loop_
_entity.id
_entity.type
_entity.pdbx_description
1 polymer ?
#
loop_
_entity_poly.entity_id
_entity_poly.type
_entity_poly.pdbx_seq_one_letter_code
_entity_poly.pdbx_strand_id
1 'polypeptide(L)'
;MDPEAIISYQFPEAEFTYTERDVAYYALGVGACSGDAVDKKELKYVYHENGQSHIKVLPTFATLFNPGAIRNFMSIPSMEFDPRLLLHGQQYIEIYSPLPANACIQNKSVVAGLHDKGKAAVIEVDTTSYDRESGKALCLNRLTVYLRGAGGFSKSSPPYSCSKYPSDQIKPALLYRLSGDYNPLHSDPMVAEVAGFSRPILHGLCTLGFAVRAIIKCVCNGEPTRVKSILGRFLLHVYPGETLITEMWVEDSRVLYKTKVKERNKTVLSGYVGIHPPTASLWVAEFNASVPSEISPHSSLSLSLRFLKLELVTEMAINNEQAQVISCSKEVGVIVEAKEAQITTGPSEEEAADKIISDTVLSFPSHAILDLLSIGVCTRCIFRLFGVRGQIYSSSLLSPTIFAPLIQKSNGSDDEHSKGPPQESEFCSICLGILQFSFSKEKQNLVKSELINNVSEEIARFIKQEGHEIDSFSLEVSIPIILANERSVWLYLKKKYGSELWFEDKFHAEHVTVKDAFKLAITSSLETLLTAKSEISSSSRIRLNYTHSKASLNLESFVETDQNCKRRKTGMRIYLDETEKIHQVYEDSVENADGANVKRGAECSEQSNGETDAAIQRSLSRLQDYAFCERFKSPPEKVKEPCKLEIICNRAPIYIGGRYLKYSRNVSQSRWLIDDERKGEASVEEIIGGNILPICRGNNYKFHAAGREDIDVRMLGSGRPFLVEIQNARHVPSEVSIGEMEEKINSLREKLVRVRNLQVLGSEGWTLMREGETEKQKQYAALVWISRPLEDEDLQTITSLMDMSILQKTPVRVLHRRSPLDREKIIHWMKIERIVGSQQYLLLHLCTEAGTYIKEFVHGDLGRTYPNLGSILKCRAEILQLDVTDVKMDCFN
;
A
#
# COMPACT_ATOMS: atom_id res chain seq x y z
N MET A 1 10.12 -20.56 25.72
CA MET A 1 11.50 -20.11 25.41
C MET A 1 12.05 -19.32 26.58
N ASP A 2 13.30 -19.58 26.93
CA ASP A 2 14.10 -18.82 27.90
C ASP A 2 15.19 -18.05 27.13
N PRO A 3 15.14 -16.71 27.07
CA PRO A 3 16.14 -15.93 26.34
C PRO A 3 17.56 -16.02 26.92
N GLU A 4 17.72 -16.13 28.23
CA GLU A 4 19.03 -16.11 28.88
C GLU A 4 19.73 -17.46 28.70
N ALA A 5 19.00 -18.57 28.81
CA ALA A 5 19.52 -19.90 28.49
C ALA A 5 19.90 -20.06 27.01
N ILE A 6 19.16 -19.44 26.08
CA ILE A 6 19.48 -19.47 24.64
C ILE A 6 20.72 -18.63 24.33
N ILE A 7 20.83 -17.41 24.87
CA ILE A 7 21.96 -16.50 24.61
C ILE A 7 23.26 -17.01 25.23
N SER A 8 23.19 -17.69 26.38
CA SER A 8 24.36 -18.27 27.07
C SER A 8 24.79 -19.65 26.55
N TYR A 9 24.08 -20.23 25.57
CA TYR A 9 24.37 -21.57 25.07
C TYR A 9 25.72 -21.65 24.33
N GLN A 10 26.57 -22.58 24.79
CA GLN A 10 27.83 -22.91 24.13
C GLN A 10 27.65 -24.13 23.23
N PHE A 11 27.87 -23.94 21.92
CA PHE A 11 27.89 -25.04 20.97
C PHE A 11 29.17 -25.87 21.13
N PRO A 12 29.12 -27.21 20.95
CA PRO A 12 30.33 -28.01 20.82
C PRO A 12 31.09 -27.62 19.55
N GLU A 13 32.42 -27.68 19.61
CA GLU A 13 33.26 -27.51 18.41
C GLU A 13 33.03 -28.65 17.42
N ALA A 14 33.02 -28.32 16.13
CA ALA A 14 32.68 -29.27 15.07
C ALA A 14 33.75 -29.28 13.96
N GLU A 15 34.33 -30.46 13.70
CA GLU A 15 35.25 -30.67 12.58
C GLU A 15 34.49 -30.97 11.27
N PHE A 16 35.01 -30.49 10.15
CA PHE A 16 34.51 -30.78 8.80
C PHE A 16 35.67 -30.88 7.80
N THR A 17 35.74 -31.97 7.04
CA THR A 17 36.79 -32.20 6.04
C THR A 17 36.19 -32.29 4.65
N TYR A 18 36.83 -31.65 3.67
CA TYR A 18 36.42 -31.70 2.27
C TYR A 18 37.61 -31.83 1.32
N THR A 19 37.32 -32.31 0.11
CA THR A 19 38.26 -32.53 -0.98
C THR A 19 37.89 -31.69 -2.20
N GLU A 20 38.77 -31.68 -3.21
CA GLU A 20 38.56 -31.02 -4.49
C GLU A 20 37.32 -31.54 -5.22
N ARG A 21 36.92 -32.79 -4.95
CA ARG A 21 35.70 -33.40 -5.48
C ARG A 21 34.46 -32.69 -4.95
N ASP A 22 34.45 -32.33 -3.67
CA ASP A 22 33.31 -31.73 -2.98
C ASP A 22 33.16 -30.26 -3.40
N VAL A 23 34.30 -29.55 -3.58
CA VAL A 23 34.37 -28.23 -4.20
C VAL A 23 33.78 -28.25 -5.63
N ALA A 24 34.23 -29.19 -6.47
CA ALA A 24 33.76 -29.31 -7.85
C ALA A 24 32.27 -29.70 -7.92
N TYR A 25 31.80 -30.62 -7.07
CA TYR A 25 30.38 -30.97 -6.97
C TYR A 25 29.51 -29.79 -6.52
N TYR A 26 29.96 -28.98 -5.57
CA TYR A 26 29.25 -27.77 -5.19
C TYR A 26 29.20 -26.77 -6.35
N ALA A 27 30.33 -26.54 -7.03
CA ALA A 27 30.40 -25.63 -8.18
C ALA A 27 29.40 -26.02 -9.27
N LEU A 28 29.35 -27.30 -9.66
CA LEU A 28 28.35 -27.83 -10.59
C LEU A 28 26.92 -27.75 -10.02
N GLY A 29 26.73 -28.02 -8.73
CA GLY A 29 25.44 -27.95 -8.03
C GLY A 29 24.83 -26.55 -7.96
N VAL A 30 25.65 -25.50 -7.99
CA VAL A 30 25.21 -24.10 -8.17
C VAL A 30 25.22 -23.65 -9.62
N GLY A 31 25.60 -24.52 -10.57
CA GLY A 31 25.55 -24.27 -12.02
C GLY A 31 26.80 -23.65 -12.65
N ALA A 32 28.00 -23.86 -12.10
CA ALA A 32 29.22 -23.57 -12.84
C ALA A 32 29.28 -24.42 -14.13
N CYS A 33 29.76 -23.84 -15.23
CA CYS A 33 29.80 -24.46 -16.56
C CYS A 33 28.42 -24.89 -17.11
N SER A 34 27.32 -24.26 -16.67
CA SER A 34 25.96 -24.69 -17.01
C SER A 34 25.51 -24.34 -18.43
N GLY A 35 25.92 -23.17 -18.95
CA GLY A 35 25.58 -22.71 -20.30
C GLY A 35 26.62 -23.09 -21.36
N ASP A 36 27.87 -23.27 -20.94
CA ASP A 36 28.98 -23.77 -21.76
C ASP A 36 29.92 -24.58 -20.86
N ALA A 37 30.25 -25.80 -21.29
CA ALA A 37 31.15 -26.71 -20.60
C ALA A 37 32.63 -26.32 -20.73
N VAL A 38 32.98 -25.45 -21.68
CA VAL A 38 34.37 -24.99 -21.93
C VAL A 38 34.60 -23.50 -21.64
N ASP A 39 33.68 -22.84 -20.92
CA ASP A 39 33.87 -21.46 -20.47
C ASP A 39 35.08 -21.34 -19.55
N LYS A 40 36.17 -20.78 -20.07
CA LYS A 40 37.45 -20.60 -19.36
C LYS A 40 37.32 -19.78 -18.06
N LYS A 41 36.28 -18.95 -17.89
CA LYS A 41 36.05 -18.21 -16.64
C LYS A 41 35.39 -19.07 -15.54
N GLU A 42 34.70 -20.15 -15.90
CA GLU A 42 34.03 -21.05 -14.94
C GLU A 42 34.68 -22.44 -14.83
N LEU A 43 35.36 -22.93 -15.86
CA LEU A 43 36.03 -24.24 -15.88
C LEU A 43 37.01 -24.40 -14.71
N LYS A 44 37.66 -23.30 -14.29
CA LYS A 44 38.58 -23.23 -13.14
C LYS A 44 37.96 -23.61 -11.78
N TYR A 45 36.64 -23.74 -11.66
CA TYR A 45 35.96 -24.24 -10.47
C TYR A 45 35.84 -25.77 -10.43
N VAL A 46 36.14 -26.47 -11.53
CA VAL A 46 36.00 -27.93 -11.67
C VAL A 46 37.24 -28.63 -12.24
N TYR A 47 38.08 -27.92 -12.99
CA TYR A 47 39.33 -28.39 -13.58
C TYR A 47 40.36 -27.24 -13.64
N HIS A 48 41.65 -27.55 -13.45
CA HIS A 48 42.73 -26.56 -13.58
C HIS A 48 43.93 -27.20 -14.30
N GLU A 49 44.62 -26.45 -15.16
CA GLU A 49 45.74 -26.94 -15.98
C GLU A 49 46.89 -27.53 -15.14
N ASN A 50 47.26 -26.84 -14.06
CA ASN A 50 48.22 -27.30 -13.05
C ASN A 50 47.71 -28.47 -12.14
N GLY A 51 46.63 -29.15 -12.51
CA GLY A 51 46.06 -30.27 -11.76
C GLY A 51 45.02 -29.88 -10.70
N GLN A 52 44.30 -30.90 -10.21
CA GLN A 52 43.03 -30.71 -9.50
C GLN A 52 43.13 -29.90 -8.20
N SER A 53 44.24 -29.98 -7.48
CA SER A 53 44.49 -29.20 -6.25
C SER A 53 44.57 -27.68 -6.46
N HIS A 54 44.61 -27.22 -7.72
CA HIS A 54 44.67 -25.80 -8.07
C HIS A 54 43.31 -25.19 -8.48
N ILE A 55 42.22 -25.97 -8.50
CA ILE A 55 40.86 -25.45 -8.76
C ILE A 55 40.52 -24.33 -7.77
N LYS A 56 39.73 -23.36 -8.23
CA LYS A 56 39.27 -22.25 -7.40
C LYS A 56 38.00 -22.66 -6.66
N VAL A 57 37.87 -22.21 -5.42
CA VAL A 57 36.67 -22.41 -4.60
C VAL A 57 35.74 -21.21 -4.76
N LEU A 58 34.43 -21.45 -4.93
CA LEU A 58 33.43 -20.39 -4.84
C LEU A 58 33.24 -19.97 -3.37
N PRO A 59 33.25 -18.67 -3.02
CA PRO A 59 33.19 -18.23 -1.61
C PRO A 59 31.96 -18.72 -0.84
N THR A 60 30.83 -18.94 -1.53
CA THR A 60 29.60 -19.49 -0.93
C THR A 60 29.72 -20.96 -0.48
N PHE A 61 30.77 -21.68 -0.89
CA PHE A 61 31.11 -23.02 -0.39
C PHE A 61 31.33 -23.04 1.13
N ALA A 62 31.76 -21.92 1.72
CA ALA A 62 31.90 -21.75 3.16
C ALA A 62 30.62 -22.06 3.96
N THR A 63 29.44 -21.98 3.35
CA THR A 63 28.17 -22.34 3.99
C THR A 63 28.05 -23.84 4.31
N LEU A 64 28.86 -24.69 3.67
CA LEU A 64 28.88 -26.13 3.90
C LEU A 64 29.79 -26.55 5.07
N PHE A 65 30.66 -25.65 5.58
CA PHE A 65 31.66 -26.00 6.60
C PHE A 65 31.05 -26.45 7.94
N ASN A 66 29.78 -26.15 8.19
CA ASN A 66 29.03 -26.63 9.34
C ASN A 66 27.76 -27.37 8.86
N PRO A 67 27.86 -28.59 8.31
CA PRO A 67 26.70 -29.32 7.80
C PRO A 67 25.75 -29.75 8.94
N GLY A 68 26.24 -29.71 10.18
CA GLY A 68 25.44 -29.90 11.39
C GLY A 68 24.69 -28.65 11.86
N ALA A 69 24.89 -27.45 11.27
CA ALA A 69 24.44 -26.18 11.83
C ALA A 69 22.96 -26.17 12.28
N ILE A 70 22.04 -26.56 11.38
CA ILE A 70 20.60 -26.60 11.68
C ILE A 70 20.28 -27.70 12.72
N ARG A 71 20.99 -28.83 12.72
CA ARG A 71 20.80 -29.91 13.71
C ARG A 71 21.29 -29.50 15.11
N ASN A 72 22.44 -28.86 15.18
CA ASN A 72 23.05 -28.39 16.43
C ASN A 72 22.30 -27.17 16.99
N PHE A 73 21.70 -26.36 16.11
CA PHE A 73 20.71 -25.35 16.47
C PHE A 73 19.43 -25.99 17.07
N MET A 74 18.92 -27.08 16.49
CA MET A 74 17.79 -27.83 17.07
C MET A 74 18.09 -28.49 18.44
N SER A 75 19.36 -28.53 18.89
CA SER A 75 19.74 -29.04 20.21
C SER A 75 19.97 -27.95 21.29
N ILE A 76 19.62 -26.69 21.03
CA ILE A 76 19.65 -25.63 22.05
C ILE A 76 18.56 -25.92 23.12
N PRO A 77 18.90 -26.05 24.41
CA PRO A 77 17.92 -26.25 25.48
C PRO A 77 16.91 -25.10 25.61
N SER A 78 15.76 -25.38 26.24
CA SER A 78 14.67 -24.41 26.46
C SER A 78 14.07 -23.75 25.20
N MET A 79 14.45 -24.24 24.01
CA MET A 79 14.00 -23.74 22.72
C MET A 79 12.78 -24.51 22.19
N GLU A 80 11.59 -24.20 22.70
CA GLU A 80 10.33 -24.78 22.23
C GLU A 80 9.83 -24.14 20.93
N PHE A 81 9.80 -24.92 19.84
CA PHE A 81 9.21 -24.55 18.55
C PHE A 81 8.85 -25.80 17.74
N ASP A 82 8.08 -25.63 16.65
CA ASP A 82 7.83 -26.68 15.67
C ASP A 82 8.89 -26.61 14.55
N PRO A 83 9.74 -27.65 14.35
CA PRO A 83 10.77 -27.63 13.32
C PRO A 83 10.23 -27.43 11.90
N ARG A 84 8.95 -27.73 11.65
CA ARG A 84 8.29 -27.53 10.34
C ARG A 84 7.97 -26.05 10.06
N LEU A 85 8.00 -25.20 11.08
CA LEU A 85 7.74 -23.75 10.96
C LEU A 85 9.02 -22.92 10.82
N LEU A 86 10.19 -23.53 11.05
CA LEU A 86 11.52 -22.97 10.87
C LEU A 86 11.73 -22.50 9.41
N LEU A 87 12.30 -21.31 9.23
CA LEU A 87 12.78 -20.82 7.94
C LEU A 87 14.22 -20.30 8.07
N HIS A 88 15.09 -20.71 7.15
CA HIS A 88 16.35 -20.02 6.90
C HIS A 88 16.01 -18.69 6.18
N GLY A 89 16.14 -17.56 6.88
CA GLY A 89 15.72 -16.25 6.36
C GLY A 89 16.86 -15.41 5.80
N GLN A 90 18.04 -15.44 6.43
CA GLN A 90 19.23 -14.74 5.92
C GLN A 90 20.50 -15.56 6.17
N GLN A 91 21.45 -15.42 5.26
CA GLN A 91 22.83 -15.90 5.35
C GLN A 91 23.77 -14.70 5.18
N TYR A 92 24.75 -14.56 6.06
CA TYR A 92 25.93 -13.72 5.82
C TYR A 92 27.20 -14.60 5.81
N ILE A 93 28.19 -14.17 5.05
CA ILE A 93 29.51 -14.81 4.93
C ILE A 93 30.56 -13.70 4.86
N GLU A 94 31.63 -13.80 5.64
CA GLU A 94 32.82 -12.96 5.51
C GLU A 94 34.05 -13.83 5.32
N ILE A 95 34.88 -13.48 4.33
CA ILE A 95 36.06 -14.24 3.91
C ILE A 95 37.30 -13.53 4.44
N TYR A 96 37.99 -14.18 5.37
CA TYR A 96 39.24 -13.71 5.96
C TYR A 96 40.47 -14.22 5.20
N SER A 97 40.32 -15.27 4.39
CA SER A 97 41.36 -15.77 3.50
C SER A 97 40.77 -16.61 2.35
N PRO A 98 41.48 -16.72 1.20
CA PRO A 98 41.10 -17.64 0.14
C PRO A 98 40.88 -19.06 0.67
N LEU A 99 39.75 -19.67 0.29
CA LEU A 99 39.44 -21.05 0.66
C LEU A 99 40.32 -22.01 -0.16
N PRO A 100 41.01 -22.98 0.45
CA PRO A 100 41.83 -23.97 -0.25
C PRO A 100 40.96 -25.04 -0.94
N ALA A 101 41.50 -25.74 -1.94
CA ALA A 101 40.74 -26.73 -2.72
C ALA A 101 40.41 -28.02 -1.94
N ASN A 102 41.15 -28.30 -0.87
CA ASN A 102 40.86 -29.28 0.17
C ASN A 102 41.27 -28.69 1.53
N ALA A 103 40.62 -29.10 2.64
CA ALA A 103 41.05 -28.77 4.00
C ALA A 103 40.31 -29.61 5.07
N CYS A 104 40.88 -29.61 6.27
CA CYS A 104 40.17 -29.96 7.50
C CYS A 104 39.87 -28.68 8.30
N ILE A 105 38.59 -28.45 8.60
CA ILE A 105 38.05 -27.22 9.18
C ILE A 105 37.62 -27.47 10.62
N GLN A 106 38.01 -26.59 11.54
CA GLN A 106 37.51 -26.54 12.90
C GLN A 106 36.53 -25.36 13.04
N ASN A 107 35.28 -25.65 13.42
CA ASN A 107 34.23 -24.64 13.56
C ASN A 107 33.95 -24.32 15.03
N LYS A 108 33.84 -23.04 15.36
CA LYS A 108 33.40 -22.53 16.67
C LYS A 108 32.14 -21.70 16.46
N SER A 109 31.04 -22.05 17.14
CA SER A 109 29.72 -21.44 16.92
C SER A 109 29.21 -20.74 18.18
N VAL A 110 28.51 -19.61 18.04
CA VAL A 110 27.91 -18.83 19.14
C VAL A 110 26.56 -18.24 18.73
N VAL A 111 25.65 -18.03 19.70
CA VAL A 111 24.43 -17.25 19.45
C VAL A 111 24.82 -15.76 19.40
N ALA A 112 24.74 -15.17 18.21
CA ALA A 112 25.11 -13.79 17.94
C ALA A 112 23.95 -12.79 18.16
N GLY A 113 22.70 -13.28 18.15
CA GLY A 113 21.52 -12.46 18.36
C GLY A 113 20.25 -13.30 18.61
N LEU A 114 19.36 -12.76 19.45
CA LEU A 114 18.02 -13.28 19.67
C LEU A 114 17.06 -12.08 19.67
N HIS A 115 16.10 -12.07 18.75
CA HIS A 115 15.18 -10.97 18.53
C HIS A 115 13.74 -11.48 18.45
N ASP A 116 12.80 -10.74 19.01
CA ASP A 116 11.38 -11.01 18.76
C ASP A 116 10.86 -10.19 17.57
N LYS A 117 9.93 -10.78 16.82
CA LYS A 117 9.08 -10.13 15.83
C LYS A 117 7.58 -10.37 16.11
N GLY A 118 7.24 -10.61 17.37
CA GLY A 118 5.88 -10.71 17.95
C GLY A 118 5.16 -12.03 17.64
N LYS A 119 5.28 -12.55 16.42
CA LYS A 119 4.76 -13.87 16.02
C LYS A 119 5.86 -14.86 15.61
N ALA A 120 7.12 -14.46 15.72
CA ALA A 120 8.28 -15.30 15.43
C ALA A 120 9.50 -14.81 16.22
N ALA A 121 10.29 -15.74 16.76
CA ALA A 121 11.65 -15.43 17.16
C ALA A 121 12.55 -15.39 15.91
N VAL A 122 13.59 -14.56 15.95
CA VAL A 122 14.69 -14.54 14.99
C VAL A 122 15.97 -14.79 15.76
N ILE A 123 16.72 -15.81 15.38
CA ILE A 123 17.97 -16.19 16.04
C ILE A 123 19.10 -16.11 15.02
N GLU A 124 20.17 -15.42 15.39
CA GLU A 124 21.40 -15.34 14.61
C GLU A 124 22.46 -16.21 15.27
N VAL A 125 23.03 -17.16 14.52
CA VAL A 125 24.15 -17.99 14.96
C VAL A 125 25.36 -17.66 14.10
N ASP A 126 26.43 -17.18 14.74
CA ASP A 126 27.74 -17.03 14.10
C ASP A 126 28.50 -18.35 14.18
N THR A 127 29.22 -18.68 13.11
CA THR A 127 30.16 -19.81 13.03
C THR A 127 31.45 -19.32 12.40
N THR A 128 32.51 -19.23 13.20
CA THR A 128 33.86 -18.94 12.71
C THR A 128 34.56 -20.26 12.37
N SER A 129 35.06 -20.36 11.14
CA SER A 129 35.73 -21.55 10.60
C SER A 129 37.23 -21.30 10.48
N TYR A 130 38.01 -22.19 11.07
CA TYR A 130 39.47 -22.16 11.08
C TYR A 130 40.03 -23.35 10.29
N ASP A 131 41.11 -23.13 9.55
CA ASP A 131 41.94 -24.22 9.06
C ASP A 131 42.62 -24.93 10.24
N ARG A 132 42.50 -26.25 10.31
CA ARG A 132 42.92 -27.05 11.47
C ARG A 132 44.44 -27.22 11.58
N GLU A 133 45.16 -27.21 10.46
CA GLU A 133 46.61 -27.45 10.46
C GLU A 133 47.40 -26.16 10.72
N SER A 134 46.98 -25.04 10.15
CA SER A 134 47.60 -23.72 10.34
C SER A 134 46.99 -22.87 11.46
N GLY A 135 45.84 -23.28 12.00
CA GLY A 135 45.06 -22.51 12.98
C GLY A 135 44.45 -21.21 12.42
N LYS A 136 44.53 -21.00 11.11
CA LYS A 136 44.18 -19.73 10.46
C LYS A 136 42.67 -19.58 10.30
N ALA A 137 42.11 -18.46 10.74
CA ALA A 137 40.71 -18.12 10.45
C ALA A 137 40.51 -17.95 8.93
N LEU A 138 39.56 -18.69 8.37
CA LEU A 138 39.24 -18.68 6.93
C LEU A 138 38.02 -17.81 6.64
N CYS A 139 36.95 -17.98 7.41
CA CYS A 139 35.69 -17.26 7.23
C CYS A 139 34.81 -17.23 8.49
N LEU A 140 33.87 -16.30 8.49
CA LEU A 140 32.72 -16.25 9.40
C LEU A 140 31.44 -16.48 8.59
N ASN A 141 30.59 -17.41 9.02
CA ASN A 141 29.22 -17.56 8.52
C ASN A 141 28.24 -17.09 9.60
N ARG A 142 27.23 -16.29 9.25
CA ARG A 142 26.07 -16.03 10.12
C ARG A 142 24.79 -16.61 9.50
N LEU A 143 24.13 -17.48 10.26
CA LEU A 143 22.84 -18.08 9.93
C LEU A 143 21.73 -17.37 10.70
N THR A 144 20.80 -16.71 10.00
CA THR A 144 19.62 -16.06 10.61
C THR A 144 18.37 -16.92 10.39
N VAL A 145 17.91 -17.54 11.47
CA VAL A 145 16.76 -18.47 11.49
C VAL A 145 15.50 -17.76 12.00
N TYR A 146 14.38 -17.93 11.32
CA TYR A 146 13.06 -17.45 11.74
C TYR A 146 12.22 -18.60 12.29
N LEU A 147 11.91 -18.56 13.59
CA LEU A 147 11.07 -19.52 14.28
C LEU A 147 9.64 -19.00 14.38
N ARG A 148 8.86 -19.24 13.33
CA ARG A 148 7.45 -18.82 13.25
C ARG A 148 6.62 -19.54 14.32
N GLY A 149 5.78 -18.79 15.02
CA GLY A 149 4.99 -19.26 16.16
C GLY A 149 5.68 -19.17 17.52
N ALA A 150 7.00 -18.88 17.57
CA ALA A 150 7.78 -18.85 18.81
C ALA A 150 8.22 -17.44 19.27
N GLY A 151 7.57 -16.39 18.76
CA GLY A 151 7.69 -15.02 19.28
C GLY A 151 6.67 -14.70 20.36
N GLY A 152 6.73 -13.50 20.94
CA GLY A 152 5.81 -13.01 21.96
C GLY A 152 6.46 -12.55 23.27
N PHE A 153 7.80 -12.50 23.34
CA PHE A 153 8.60 -12.02 24.47
C PHE A 153 8.98 -10.53 24.38
N SER A 154 8.64 -9.84 23.29
CA SER A 154 8.89 -8.41 23.06
C SER A 154 7.91 -7.81 22.02
N LYS A 155 7.97 -6.48 21.77
CA LYS A 155 7.03 -5.72 20.93
C LYS A 155 7.72 -5.19 19.66
N SER A 156 7.00 -5.09 18.53
CA SER A 156 7.58 -5.17 17.17
C SER A 156 7.18 -4.05 16.18
N SER A 157 7.91 -3.95 15.05
CA SER A 157 7.65 -3.05 13.90
C SER A 157 8.23 -3.60 12.56
N PRO A 158 7.84 -3.09 11.36
CA PRO A 158 7.94 -3.81 10.06
C PRO A 158 8.86 -3.21 8.93
N PRO A 159 9.07 -3.89 7.77
CA PRO A 159 9.95 -3.46 6.63
C PRO A 159 9.32 -3.41 5.19
N TYR A 160 10.06 -2.94 4.14
CA TYR A 160 9.63 -2.82 2.70
C TYR A 160 10.75 -3.08 1.62
N SER A 161 10.51 -3.02 0.27
CA SER A 161 11.45 -3.50 -0.82
C SER A 161 11.28 -2.97 -2.31
N CYS A 162 12.15 -3.37 -3.30
CA CYS A 162 12.04 -3.16 -4.79
C CYS A 162 13.00 -4.07 -5.68
N SER A 163 13.11 -3.96 -7.04
CA SER A 163 13.78 -4.90 -8.07
C SER A 163 15.04 -4.38 -8.87
N LYS A 164 15.53 -4.72 -10.13
CA LYS A 164 15.16 -5.52 -11.38
C LYS A 164 16.42 -5.95 -12.30
N TYR A 165 16.61 -7.18 -12.91
CA TYR A 165 17.44 -7.63 -14.15
C TYR A 165 18.03 -9.13 -14.31
N PRO A 166 18.38 -9.72 -15.52
CA PRO A 166 18.09 -11.15 -15.99
C PRO A 166 19.08 -12.39 -15.81
N SER A 167 18.91 -13.48 -16.62
CA SER A 167 18.99 -14.93 -16.23
C SER A 167 19.42 -16.03 -17.24
N ASP A 168 19.75 -17.27 -16.79
CA ASP A 168 19.67 -18.54 -17.58
C ASP A 168 19.49 -19.88 -16.77
N GLN A 169 19.45 -21.07 -17.43
CA GLN A 169 18.88 -22.35 -16.95
C GLN A 169 19.84 -23.54 -16.65
N ILE A 170 19.57 -24.30 -15.58
CA ILE A 170 19.85 -25.76 -15.40
C ILE A 170 18.92 -26.33 -14.28
N LYS A 171 18.77 -27.66 -14.11
CA LYS A 171 18.00 -28.29 -13.00
C LYS A 171 18.89 -28.56 -11.76
N PRO A 172 18.90 -27.73 -10.68
CA PRO A 172 20.02 -27.76 -9.73
C PRO A 172 19.78 -28.59 -8.45
N ALA A 173 18.53 -28.67 -7.95
CA ALA A 173 18.23 -29.15 -6.59
C ALA A 173 18.74 -30.57 -6.26
N LEU A 174 18.62 -31.50 -7.22
CA LEU A 174 19.05 -32.89 -7.02
C LEU A 174 20.57 -33.08 -7.05
N LEU A 175 21.31 -32.13 -7.62
CA LEU A 175 22.77 -32.08 -7.57
C LEU A 175 23.24 -31.34 -6.32
N TYR A 176 22.65 -30.18 -6.02
CA TYR A 176 22.98 -29.35 -4.86
C TYR A 176 22.81 -30.10 -3.51
N ARG A 177 21.76 -30.91 -3.35
CA ARG A 177 21.55 -31.71 -2.13
C ARG A 177 22.71 -32.64 -1.78
N LEU A 178 23.50 -33.07 -2.78
CA LEU A 178 24.67 -33.94 -2.56
C LEU A 178 25.79 -33.21 -1.80
N SER A 179 25.81 -31.88 -1.83
CA SER A 179 26.72 -31.03 -1.06
C SER A 179 26.38 -30.94 0.43
N GLY A 180 25.28 -31.54 0.91
CA GLY A 180 25.03 -31.74 2.34
C GLY A 180 23.58 -31.55 2.82
N ASP A 181 22.75 -30.78 2.11
CA ASP A 181 21.36 -30.53 2.51
C ASP A 181 20.39 -31.53 1.86
N TYR A 182 20.18 -32.64 2.56
CA TYR A 182 19.30 -33.74 2.17
C TYR A 182 17.82 -33.56 2.54
N ASN A 183 17.39 -32.38 3.02
CA ASN A 183 16.03 -32.12 3.48
C ASN A 183 14.97 -32.53 2.41
N PRO A 184 13.99 -33.40 2.75
CA PRO A 184 13.03 -33.92 1.78
C PRO A 184 12.14 -32.84 1.14
N LEU A 185 11.99 -31.64 1.75
CA LEU A 185 11.31 -30.49 1.12
C LEU A 185 11.87 -30.13 -0.28
N HIS A 186 13.12 -30.51 -0.56
CA HIS A 186 13.82 -30.24 -1.82
C HIS A 186 13.83 -31.43 -2.80
N SER A 187 13.17 -32.55 -2.48
CA SER A 187 13.14 -33.74 -3.34
C SER A 187 11.86 -34.60 -3.29
N ASP A 188 11.04 -34.51 -2.24
CA ASP A 188 9.83 -35.31 -2.01
C ASP A 188 8.57 -34.45 -2.27
N PRO A 189 7.74 -34.77 -3.29
CA PRO A 189 6.52 -34.01 -3.59
C PRO A 189 5.49 -33.99 -2.47
N MET A 190 5.36 -35.06 -1.68
CA MET A 190 4.35 -35.15 -0.62
C MET A 190 4.75 -34.28 0.57
N VAL A 191 6.04 -34.23 0.91
CA VAL A 191 6.56 -33.31 1.93
C VAL A 191 6.40 -31.86 1.49
N ALA A 192 6.60 -31.56 0.21
CA ALA A 192 6.39 -30.22 -0.34
C ALA A 192 4.92 -29.79 -0.33
N GLU A 193 4.00 -30.67 -0.71
CA GLU A 193 2.55 -30.42 -0.70
C GLU A 193 2.03 -30.21 0.73
N VAL A 194 2.43 -31.05 1.69
CA VAL A 194 2.10 -30.90 3.12
C VAL A 194 2.69 -29.60 3.70
N ALA A 195 3.83 -29.13 3.19
CA ALA A 195 4.41 -27.83 3.55
C ALA A 195 3.74 -26.63 2.84
N GLY A 196 2.82 -26.86 1.90
CA GLY A 196 2.06 -25.83 1.20
C GLY A 196 2.65 -25.33 -0.13
N PHE A 197 3.58 -26.07 -0.73
CA PHE A 197 4.14 -25.79 -2.06
C PHE A 197 3.55 -26.75 -3.11
N SER A 198 3.46 -26.33 -4.37
CA SER A 198 2.86 -27.18 -5.44
C SER A 198 3.75 -28.34 -5.91
N ARG A 199 5.04 -28.31 -5.55
CA ARG A 199 6.09 -29.30 -5.87
C ARG A 199 7.34 -28.99 -5.03
N PRO A 200 8.38 -29.86 -4.98
CA PRO A 200 9.61 -29.58 -4.24
C PRO A 200 10.29 -28.29 -4.71
N ILE A 201 10.82 -27.52 -3.76
CA ILE A 201 11.47 -26.23 -4.01
C ILE A 201 13.00 -26.37 -4.07
N LEU A 202 13.67 -25.47 -4.75
CA LEU A 202 15.13 -25.35 -4.75
C LEU A 202 15.63 -24.78 -3.40
N HIS A 203 16.79 -25.23 -2.93
CA HIS A 203 17.45 -24.70 -1.73
C HIS A 203 17.74 -23.19 -1.86
N GLY A 204 17.49 -22.42 -0.79
CA GLY A 204 17.85 -21.00 -0.75
C GLY A 204 19.34 -20.75 -0.98
N LEU A 205 20.20 -21.52 -0.30
CA LEU A 205 21.66 -21.45 -0.46
C LEU A 205 22.15 -21.80 -1.87
N CYS A 206 21.43 -22.64 -2.62
CA CYS A 206 21.72 -22.86 -4.04
C CYS A 206 21.47 -21.59 -4.86
N THR A 207 20.32 -20.94 -4.64
CA THR A 207 19.96 -19.66 -5.27
C THR A 207 21.00 -18.57 -4.96
N LEU A 208 21.55 -18.56 -3.73
CA LEU A 208 22.66 -17.68 -3.35
C LEU A 208 23.96 -17.98 -4.11
N GLY A 209 24.31 -19.27 -4.29
CA GLY A 209 25.46 -19.69 -5.10
C GLY A 209 25.34 -19.32 -6.59
N PHE A 210 24.13 -19.36 -7.15
CA PHE A 210 23.85 -18.84 -8.50
C PHE A 210 24.13 -17.32 -8.57
N ALA A 211 23.54 -16.54 -7.67
CA ALA A 211 23.67 -15.09 -7.66
C ALA A 211 25.12 -14.62 -7.48
N VAL A 212 25.85 -15.21 -6.52
CA VAL A 212 27.24 -14.83 -6.23
C VAL A 212 28.21 -15.26 -7.34
N ARG A 213 28.02 -16.42 -8.00
CA ARG A 213 28.82 -16.79 -9.17
C ARG A 213 28.63 -15.77 -10.31
N ALA A 214 27.39 -15.36 -10.58
CA ALA A 214 27.11 -14.37 -11.61
C ALA A 214 27.82 -13.03 -11.32
N ILE A 215 27.81 -12.56 -10.06
CA ILE A 215 28.55 -11.37 -9.63
C ILE A 215 30.07 -11.56 -9.79
N ILE A 216 30.61 -12.71 -9.42
CA ILE A 216 32.04 -13.01 -9.59
C ILE A 216 32.42 -12.98 -11.08
N LYS A 217 31.63 -13.61 -11.95
CA LYS A 217 31.85 -13.64 -13.41
C LYS A 217 31.79 -12.25 -14.04
N CYS A 218 30.78 -11.45 -13.70
CA CYS A 218 30.55 -10.14 -14.31
C CYS A 218 31.41 -9.00 -13.71
N VAL A 219 31.58 -8.95 -12.38
CA VAL A 219 32.20 -7.79 -11.68
C VAL A 219 33.60 -8.12 -11.14
N CYS A 220 33.86 -9.38 -10.76
CA CYS A 220 35.19 -9.81 -10.30
C CYS A 220 36.11 -10.30 -11.43
N ASN A 221 35.70 -10.20 -12.71
CA ASN A 221 36.34 -10.84 -13.87
C ASN A 221 36.56 -12.36 -13.69
N GLY A 222 35.65 -13.01 -12.97
CA GLY A 222 35.73 -14.42 -12.61
C GLY A 222 36.62 -14.74 -11.40
N GLU A 223 37.29 -13.77 -10.75
CA GLU A 223 38.20 -14.06 -9.62
C GLU A 223 37.45 -14.11 -8.26
N PRO A 224 37.29 -15.30 -7.64
CA PRO A 224 36.53 -15.43 -6.39
C PRO A 224 37.25 -14.79 -5.20
N THR A 225 38.58 -14.70 -5.24
CA THR A 225 39.44 -14.08 -4.22
C THR A 225 39.19 -12.58 -4.04
N ARG A 226 38.48 -11.93 -4.98
CA ARG A 226 38.06 -10.53 -4.84
C ARG A 226 36.85 -10.36 -3.91
N VAL A 227 36.14 -11.42 -3.54
CA VAL A 227 34.98 -11.33 -2.63
C VAL A 227 35.45 -11.29 -1.18
N LYS A 228 35.12 -10.19 -0.48
CA LYS A 228 35.37 -10.01 0.95
C LYS A 228 34.19 -10.50 1.80
N SER A 229 32.96 -10.17 1.42
CA SER A 229 31.77 -10.58 2.17
C SER A 229 30.54 -10.73 1.29
N ILE A 230 29.53 -11.45 1.78
CA ILE A 230 28.28 -11.77 1.10
C ILE A 230 27.15 -11.66 2.12
N LEU A 231 26.08 -10.94 1.78
CA LEU A 231 24.79 -11.02 2.44
C LEU A 231 23.76 -11.57 1.46
N GLY A 232 22.92 -12.50 1.90
CA GLY A 232 21.77 -12.99 1.18
C GLY A 232 20.55 -13.11 2.09
N ARG A 233 19.45 -12.47 1.72
CA ARG A 233 18.14 -12.56 2.37
C ARG A 233 17.15 -13.25 1.43
N PHE A 234 16.61 -14.37 1.88
CA PHE A 234 15.61 -15.14 1.15
C PHE A 234 14.23 -14.48 1.32
N LEU A 235 13.50 -14.36 0.21
CA LEU A 235 12.24 -13.62 0.14
C LEU A 235 11.08 -14.55 -0.25
N LEU A 236 11.29 -15.37 -1.28
CA LEU A 236 10.32 -16.31 -1.83
C LEU A 236 11.04 -17.58 -2.31
N HIS A 237 10.26 -18.65 -2.49
CA HIS A 237 10.77 -19.93 -2.98
C HIS A 237 11.07 -19.89 -4.50
N VAL A 238 12.02 -20.73 -4.92
CA VAL A 238 12.31 -21.05 -6.32
C VAL A 238 11.89 -22.50 -6.55
N TYR A 239 11.32 -22.84 -7.69
CA TYR A 239 11.12 -24.24 -8.10
C TYR A 239 12.27 -24.71 -9.03
N PRO A 240 12.72 -25.98 -8.93
CA PRO A 240 13.78 -26.49 -9.79
C PRO A 240 13.40 -26.43 -11.28
N GLY A 241 14.24 -25.78 -12.08
CA GLY A 241 13.98 -25.52 -13.51
C GLY A 241 13.32 -24.16 -13.81
N GLU A 242 13.04 -23.34 -12.79
CA GLU A 242 12.78 -21.91 -13.00
C GLU A 242 14.07 -21.14 -13.32
N THR A 243 13.93 -20.06 -14.09
CA THR A 243 15.03 -19.34 -14.72
C THR A 243 15.46 -18.14 -13.86
N LEU A 244 16.67 -18.16 -13.28
CA LEU A 244 17.11 -17.24 -12.22
C LEU A 244 17.70 -15.92 -12.75
N ILE A 245 16.93 -14.84 -12.60
CA ILE A 245 17.20 -13.45 -13.01
C ILE A 245 18.07 -12.78 -11.94
N THR A 246 19.37 -12.54 -12.15
CA THR A 246 20.28 -11.90 -11.17
C THR A 246 20.57 -10.45 -11.51
N GLU A 247 20.11 -9.58 -10.62
CA GLU A 247 20.03 -8.13 -10.76
C GLU A 247 21.23 -7.53 -9.99
N MET A 248 22.03 -6.62 -10.57
CA MET A 248 23.29 -6.15 -9.96
C MET A 248 23.48 -4.62 -10.11
N TRP A 249 24.00 -3.98 -9.06
CA TRP A 249 24.42 -2.57 -9.03
C TRP A 249 25.76 -2.45 -8.29
N VAL A 250 26.69 -1.65 -8.81
CA VAL A 250 28.05 -1.51 -8.23
C VAL A 250 28.17 -0.15 -7.54
N GLU A 251 28.56 -0.19 -6.26
CA GLU A 251 28.74 0.94 -5.35
C GLU A 251 30.15 0.83 -4.73
N ASP A 252 31.14 1.48 -5.34
CA ASP A 252 32.57 1.46 -4.97
C ASP A 252 33.17 0.06 -4.71
N SER A 253 33.12 -0.40 -3.45
CA SER A 253 33.64 -1.70 -2.98
C SER A 253 32.53 -2.68 -2.61
N ARG A 254 31.31 -2.47 -3.11
CA ARG A 254 30.12 -3.32 -2.89
C ARG A 254 29.36 -3.51 -4.20
N VAL A 255 28.80 -4.71 -4.37
CA VAL A 255 27.81 -5.01 -5.40
C VAL A 255 26.49 -5.29 -4.71
N LEU A 256 25.52 -4.38 -4.77
CA LEU A 256 24.15 -4.70 -4.38
C LEU A 256 23.57 -5.66 -5.41
N TYR A 257 22.80 -6.65 -4.96
CA TYR A 257 22.17 -7.57 -5.89
C TYR A 257 20.81 -8.07 -5.43
N LYS A 258 20.05 -8.56 -6.40
CA LYS A 258 18.79 -9.28 -6.19
C LYS A 258 18.75 -10.50 -7.09
N THR A 259 17.80 -11.40 -6.84
CA THR A 259 17.51 -12.51 -7.74
C THR A 259 16.01 -12.73 -7.83
N LYS A 260 15.50 -12.96 -9.04
CA LYS A 260 14.11 -13.29 -9.34
C LYS A 260 13.99 -14.61 -10.09
N VAL A 261 12.75 -15.07 -10.18
CA VAL A 261 12.30 -16.08 -11.15
C VAL A 261 11.69 -15.37 -12.36
N LYS A 262 12.14 -15.70 -13.57
CA LYS A 262 11.64 -15.13 -14.84
C LYS A 262 10.16 -15.41 -15.05
N GLU A 263 9.77 -16.66 -14.86
CA GLU A 263 8.44 -17.21 -15.19
C GLU A 263 7.32 -16.56 -14.39
N ARG A 264 7.56 -16.25 -13.11
CA ARG A 264 6.60 -15.63 -12.19
C ARG A 264 6.88 -14.14 -11.89
N ASN A 265 7.98 -13.59 -12.41
CA ASN A 265 8.45 -12.21 -12.15
C ASN A 265 8.56 -11.84 -10.64
N LYS A 266 8.81 -12.82 -9.76
CA LYS A 266 8.91 -12.61 -8.30
C LYS A 266 10.37 -12.57 -7.83
N THR A 267 10.68 -11.70 -6.88
CA THR A 267 12.01 -11.66 -6.22
C THR A 267 12.10 -12.74 -5.15
N VAL A 268 13.13 -13.57 -5.25
CA VAL A 268 13.38 -14.74 -4.40
C VAL A 268 14.55 -14.54 -3.43
N LEU A 269 15.51 -13.68 -3.80
CA LEU A 269 16.72 -13.38 -3.02
C LEU A 269 17.10 -11.90 -3.17
N SER A 270 17.72 -11.32 -2.15
CA SER A 270 18.31 -9.96 -2.19
C SER A 270 19.47 -9.82 -1.23
N GLY A 271 20.45 -8.96 -1.52
CA GLY A 271 21.55 -8.69 -0.60
C GLY A 271 22.66 -7.85 -1.22
N TYR A 272 23.89 -8.10 -0.78
CA TYR A 272 25.09 -7.46 -1.34
C TYR A 272 26.29 -8.41 -1.33
N VAL A 273 27.30 -8.12 -2.15
CA VAL A 273 28.63 -8.73 -2.10
C VAL A 273 29.66 -7.62 -1.90
N GLY A 274 30.36 -7.62 -0.77
CA GLY A 274 31.53 -6.77 -0.54
C GLY A 274 32.72 -7.30 -1.32
N ILE A 275 33.39 -6.43 -2.08
CA ILE A 275 34.54 -6.78 -2.91
C ILE A 275 35.78 -5.98 -2.52
N HIS A 276 36.96 -6.56 -2.75
CA HIS A 276 38.20 -5.81 -2.67
C HIS A 276 38.27 -4.80 -3.83
N PRO A 277 38.67 -3.53 -3.55
CA PRO A 277 38.81 -2.51 -4.58
C PRO A 277 39.84 -2.95 -5.63
N PRO A 278 39.67 -2.59 -6.91
CA PRO A 278 40.64 -2.95 -7.94
C PRO A 278 41.98 -2.29 -7.66
N THR A 279 43.07 -3.05 -7.78
CA THR A 279 44.41 -2.47 -7.87
C THR A 279 44.47 -1.57 -9.11
N ALA A 280 45.07 -0.39 -8.96
CA ALA A 280 44.91 0.75 -9.88
C ALA A 280 45.59 0.61 -11.26
N SER A 281 45.92 -0.61 -11.69
CA SER A 281 46.76 -0.92 -12.86
C SER A 281 46.05 -1.67 -14.00
N LEU A 282 44.74 -1.97 -13.89
CA LEU A 282 44.02 -2.80 -14.88
C LEU A 282 42.83 -2.14 -15.59
N TRP A 283 42.43 -0.91 -15.23
CA TRP A 283 41.21 -0.28 -15.76
C TRP A 283 41.34 0.42 -17.14
N VAL A 284 42.54 0.40 -17.75
CA VAL A 284 42.83 1.19 -18.98
C VAL A 284 43.18 0.29 -20.19
N ALA A 285 43.48 -0.99 -19.99
CA ALA A 285 44.06 -1.85 -21.02
C ALA A 285 43.02 -2.51 -21.96
N GLU A 286 41.96 -3.11 -21.43
CA GLU A 286 41.09 -4.02 -22.21
C GLU A 286 39.86 -3.36 -22.86
N PHE A 287 39.49 -2.12 -22.48
CA PHE A 287 38.28 -1.45 -23.02
C PHE A 287 38.47 -0.85 -24.42
N ASN A 288 39.71 -0.76 -24.91
CA ASN A 288 40.06 -0.13 -26.20
C ASN A 288 40.27 -1.13 -27.36
N ALA A 289 40.02 -2.43 -27.15
CA ALA A 289 40.43 -3.49 -28.07
C ALA A 289 39.35 -3.93 -29.10
N SER A 290 38.19 -3.29 -29.14
CA SER A 290 37.00 -3.82 -29.83
C SER A 290 36.16 -2.80 -30.63
N VAL A 291 36.79 -1.72 -31.13
CA VAL A 291 36.15 -0.76 -32.06
C VAL A 291 37.04 -0.53 -33.29
N PRO A 292 36.54 -0.72 -34.53
CA PRO A 292 37.28 -0.39 -35.75
C PRO A 292 37.54 1.12 -35.88
N SER A 293 38.72 1.49 -36.36
CA SER A 293 39.18 2.88 -36.45
C SER A 293 38.81 3.56 -37.78
N GLU A 294 37.97 4.59 -37.74
CA GLU A 294 37.89 5.58 -38.82
C GLU A 294 37.37 6.95 -38.31
N ILE A 295 37.60 8.01 -39.09
CA ILE A 295 37.34 9.44 -38.80
C ILE A 295 38.35 10.11 -37.83
N SER A 296 38.80 11.32 -38.22
CA SER A 296 39.89 12.10 -37.61
C SER A 296 39.40 13.25 -36.71
N PRO A 297 40.25 13.82 -35.83
CA PRO A 297 39.80 14.63 -34.69
C PRO A 297 39.74 16.15 -34.95
N HIS A 298 38.73 16.83 -34.37
CA HIS A 298 38.78 18.28 -34.10
C HIS A 298 38.01 18.67 -32.83
N SER A 299 38.56 19.64 -32.09
CA SER A 299 38.03 20.35 -30.92
C SER A 299 37.67 19.52 -29.66
N SER A 300 38.30 19.90 -28.55
CA SER A 300 38.05 19.42 -27.19
C SER A 300 36.78 20.00 -26.56
N LEU A 301 36.11 19.23 -25.68
CA LEU A 301 35.42 19.77 -24.50
C LEU A 301 35.23 18.68 -23.42
N SER A 302 34.82 19.11 -22.22
CA SER A 302 34.87 18.39 -20.94
C SER A 302 34.24 16.98 -20.87
N LEU A 303 34.85 16.11 -20.07
CA LEU A 303 34.27 14.86 -19.57
C LEU A 303 32.92 15.08 -18.87
N SER A 304 31.93 14.29 -19.25
CA SER A 304 30.69 14.06 -18.49
C SER A 304 30.29 12.60 -18.66
N LEU A 305 29.78 11.97 -17.58
CA LEU A 305 29.42 10.54 -17.60
C LEU A 305 28.25 10.30 -18.55
N ARG A 306 28.46 9.46 -19.57
CA ARG A 306 27.39 8.94 -20.44
C ARG A 306 27.00 7.53 -20.00
N PHE A 307 25.71 7.31 -19.82
CA PHE A 307 25.14 5.98 -19.65
C PHE A 307 25.30 5.17 -20.95
N LEU A 308 25.82 3.94 -20.85
CA LEU A 308 25.85 2.98 -21.94
C LEU A 308 24.59 2.11 -21.88
N LYS A 309 23.54 2.52 -22.59
CA LYS A 309 22.36 1.70 -22.87
C LYS A 309 22.54 1.08 -24.25
N LEU A 310 22.66 -0.25 -24.32
CA LEU A 310 22.75 -0.98 -25.58
C LEU A 310 21.43 -1.70 -25.83
N GLU A 311 20.73 -1.32 -26.91
CA GLU A 311 19.52 -2.00 -27.39
C GLU A 311 19.71 -2.34 -28.87
N LEU A 312 19.40 -3.57 -29.23
CA LEU A 312 19.43 -4.10 -30.59
C LEU A 312 18.00 -4.50 -30.98
N VAL A 313 17.48 -3.88 -32.03
CA VAL A 313 16.15 -4.17 -32.59
C VAL A 313 16.29 -4.26 -34.11
N THR A 314 15.75 -5.32 -34.70
CA THR A 314 15.65 -5.50 -36.16
C THR A 314 14.30 -5.01 -36.67
N GLU A 315 14.32 -4.24 -37.76
CA GLU A 315 13.11 -3.76 -38.43
C GLU A 315 12.45 -4.84 -39.30
N MET A 316 11.12 -4.74 -39.45
CA MET A 316 10.40 -5.17 -40.66
C MET A 316 9.31 -4.15 -40.97
N ALA A 317 9.28 -3.64 -42.20
CA ALA A 317 8.33 -2.62 -42.64
C ALA A 317 7.24 -3.19 -43.56
N ILE A 318 6.00 -2.73 -43.40
CA ILE A 318 4.90 -2.84 -44.38
C ILE A 318 4.17 -1.48 -44.43
N ASN A 319 3.64 -1.14 -45.61
CA ASN A 319 3.24 0.21 -46.00
C ASN A 319 1.74 0.55 -45.80
N ASN A 320 1.49 1.81 -45.41
CA ASN A 320 0.60 2.81 -46.06
C ASN A 320 -0.87 2.46 -46.38
N GLU A 321 -1.83 3.27 -45.89
CA GLU A 321 -2.70 4.13 -46.75
C GLU A 321 -3.57 5.15 -45.95
N GLN A 322 -4.49 5.87 -46.62
CA GLN A 322 -4.97 7.22 -46.28
C GLN A 322 -6.46 7.33 -45.89
N ALA A 323 -6.80 8.27 -44.99
CA ALA A 323 -8.01 9.14 -45.04
C ALA A 323 -7.90 10.22 -43.93
N GLN A 324 -7.65 11.50 -44.22
CA GLN A 324 -8.55 12.59 -44.67
C GLN A 324 -9.53 13.18 -43.64
N VAL A 325 -9.62 14.51 -43.64
CA VAL A 325 -10.36 15.35 -42.67
C VAL A 325 -11.79 15.63 -43.14
N ILE A 326 -12.76 15.52 -42.24
CA ILE A 326 -14.09 16.15 -42.41
C ILE A 326 -14.45 16.90 -41.12
N SER A 327 -14.59 18.21 -41.23
CA SER A 327 -15.26 19.05 -40.24
C SER A 327 -16.74 19.20 -40.63
N CYS A 328 -17.65 19.23 -39.63
CA CYS A 328 -19.02 19.65 -39.87
C CYS A 328 -19.64 20.24 -38.60
N SER A 329 -19.79 21.56 -38.58
CA SER A 329 -20.55 22.28 -37.54
C SER A 329 -22.05 22.08 -37.77
N LYS A 330 -22.84 22.00 -36.69
CA LYS A 330 -24.27 22.36 -36.73
C LYS A 330 -24.78 22.75 -35.36
N GLU A 331 -25.01 24.05 -35.19
CA GLU A 331 -25.83 24.58 -34.11
C GLU A 331 -27.30 24.25 -34.38
N VAL A 332 -28.06 23.98 -33.32
CA VAL A 332 -29.53 23.97 -33.35
C VAL A 332 -30.00 24.86 -32.21
N GLY A 333 -30.26 26.12 -32.51
CA GLY A 333 -30.84 27.05 -31.55
C GLY A 333 -32.30 26.69 -31.26
N VAL A 334 -32.64 26.51 -30.00
CA VAL A 334 -34.02 26.41 -29.52
C VAL A 334 -34.32 27.67 -28.71
N ILE A 335 -35.12 28.57 -29.29
CA ILE A 335 -35.63 29.75 -28.59
C ILE A 335 -36.74 29.29 -27.64
N VAL A 336 -36.64 29.68 -26.37
CA VAL A 336 -37.72 29.53 -25.39
C VAL A 336 -38.02 30.92 -24.81
N GLU A 337 -39.12 31.52 -25.23
CA GLU A 337 -39.60 32.79 -24.68
C GLU A 337 -40.13 32.58 -23.26
N ALA A 338 -39.44 33.13 -22.26
CA ALA A 338 -39.99 33.30 -20.92
C ALA A 338 -40.81 34.60 -20.88
N LYS A 339 -42.12 34.49 -20.67
CA LYS A 339 -43.00 35.66 -20.52
C LYS A 339 -42.76 36.33 -19.17
N GLU A 340 -42.43 37.62 -19.18
CA GLU A 340 -42.50 38.46 -17.99
C GLU A 340 -43.96 38.59 -17.53
N ALA A 341 -44.22 38.26 -16.26
CA ALA A 341 -45.47 38.55 -15.58
C ALA A 341 -45.23 39.70 -14.60
N GLN A 342 -45.81 40.87 -14.90
CA GLN A 342 -45.69 42.05 -14.02
C GLN A 342 -46.40 41.78 -12.68
N ILE A 343 -45.65 41.85 -11.58
CA ILE A 343 -46.18 41.92 -10.21
C ILE A 343 -45.53 43.13 -9.53
N THR A 344 -46.34 44.03 -8.99
CA THR A 344 -45.88 45.30 -8.44
C THR A 344 -45.53 45.22 -6.95
N THR A 345 -44.32 45.67 -6.63
CA THR A 345 -43.95 46.40 -5.40
C THR A 345 -44.15 45.71 -4.04
N GLY A 346 -43.17 44.87 -3.69
CA GLY A 346 -42.37 45.11 -2.47
C GLY A 346 -40.91 45.35 -2.90
N PRO A 347 -40.03 45.91 -2.04
CA PRO A 347 -38.61 45.97 -2.38
C PRO A 347 -38.04 44.55 -2.52
N SER A 348 -37.16 44.33 -3.49
CA SER A 348 -36.57 42.99 -3.68
C SER A 348 -35.58 42.64 -2.56
N GLU A 349 -35.27 41.35 -2.40
CA GLU A 349 -34.20 40.93 -1.47
C GLU A 349 -32.84 41.51 -1.88
N GLU A 350 -32.63 41.78 -3.17
CA GLU A 350 -31.46 42.53 -3.67
C GLU A 350 -31.50 44.00 -3.24
N GLU A 351 -32.60 44.75 -3.43
CA GLU A 351 -32.69 46.15 -2.99
C GLU A 351 -32.48 46.32 -1.48
N ALA A 352 -32.92 45.34 -0.68
CA ALA A 352 -32.67 45.29 0.75
C ALA A 352 -31.19 44.98 1.07
N ALA A 353 -30.59 44.00 0.39
CA ALA A 353 -29.18 43.65 0.56
C ALA A 353 -28.23 44.76 0.11
N ASP A 354 -28.52 45.43 -1.00
CA ASP A 354 -27.74 46.50 -1.59
C ASP A 354 -27.74 47.74 -0.68
N LYS A 355 -28.88 48.05 -0.06
CA LYS A 355 -28.95 49.08 0.99
C LYS A 355 -28.10 48.70 2.21
N ILE A 356 -28.18 47.45 2.68
CA ILE A 356 -27.35 46.96 3.80
C ILE A 356 -25.85 47.06 3.45
N ILE A 357 -25.46 46.75 2.20
CA ILE A 357 -24.08 46.89 1.73
C ILE A 357 -23.67 48.37 1.73
N SER A 358 -24.49 49.28 1.17
CA SER A 358 -24.23 50.72 1.18
C SER A 358 -24.07 51.28 2.60
N ASP A 359 -25.02 51.01 3.49
CA ASP A 359 -25.00 51.47 4.89
C ASP A 359 -23.79 50.87 5.66
N THR A 360 -23.38 49.64 5.32
CA THR A 360 -22.16 49.01 5.87
C THR A 360 -20.89 49.70 5.38
N VAL A 361 -20.78 50.05 4.08
CA VAL A 361 -19.63 50.77 3.51
C VAL A 361 -19.47 52.15 4.15
N LEU A 362 -20.59 52.87 4.34
CA LEU A 362 -20.61 54.17 5.02
C LEU A 362 -20.18 54.09 6.51
N SER A 363 -20.21 52.90 7.12
CA SER A 363 -19.72 52.68 8.49
C SER A 363 -18.20 52.47 8.61
N PHE A 364 -17.49 52.40 7.47
CA PHE A 364 -16.06 52.13 7.40
C PHE A 364 -15.23 53.38 7.10
N PRO A 365 -13.96 53.44 7.52
CA PRO A 365 -13.07 54.56 7.18
C PRO A 365 -12.70 54.50 5.69
N SER A 366 -13.22 55.43 4.90
CA SER A 366 -13.02 55.43 3.44
C SER A 366 -11.54 55.52 3.04
N HIS A 367 -10.71 56.21 3.84
CA HIS A 367 -9.26 56.25 3.67
C HIS A 367 -8.60 54.88 3.84
N ALA A 368 -9.00 54.07 4.82
CA ALA A 368 -8.46 52.74 5.05
C ALA A 368 -8.89 51.73 3.96
N ILE A 369 -10.09 51.89 3.40
CA ILE A 369 -10.57 51.08 2.27
C ILE A 369 -9.76 51.37 1.00
N LEU A 370 -9.55 52.65 0.67
CA LEU A 370 -8.75 53.06 -0.49
C LEU A 370 -7.29 52.59 -0.39
N ASP A 371 -6.71 52.62 0.82
CA ASP A 371 -5.40 52.04 1.11
C ASP A 371 -5.36 50.53 0.80
N LEU A 372 -6.32 49.77 1.33
CA LEU A 372 -6.43 48.32 1.12
C LEU A 372 -6.57 47.96 -0.36
N LEU A 373 -7.38 48.71 -1.12
CA LEU A 373 -7.50 48.55 -2.57
C LEU A 373 -6.16 48.84 -3.28
N SER A 374 -5.42 49.88 -2.86
CA SER A 374 -4.14 50.26 -3.47
C SER A 374 -3.05 49.19 -3.34
N ILE A 375 -3.01 48.48 -2.20
CA ILE A 375 -2.12 47.32 -1.94
C ILE A 375 -2.71 45.98 -2.45
N GLY A 376 -3.79 46.05 -3.22
CA GLY A 376 -4.36 44.92 -3.93
C GLY A 376 -5.18 43.94 -3.08
N VAL A 377 -5.81 44.40 -2.00
CA VAL A 377 -6.78 43.59 -1.25
C VAL A 377 -8.16 43.78 -1.89
N CYS A 378 -8.79 42.69 -2.35
CA CYS A 378 -10.12 42.77 -2.96
C CYS A 378 -11.21 43.13 -1.93
N THR A 379 -12.23 43.85 -2.39
CA THR A 379 -13.51 44.16 -1.72
C THR A 379 -13.98 43.10 -0.71
N ARG A 380 -14.16 41.84 -1.12
CA ARG A 380 -14.61 40.74 -0.24
C ARG A 380 -13.61 40.40 0.86
N CYS A 381 -12.30 40.60 0.65
CA CYS A 381 -11.31 40.52 1.73
C CYS A 381 -11.36 41.75 2.67
N ILE A 382 -11.76 42.93 2.17
CA ILE A 382 -11.90 44.15 2.99
C ILE A 382 -13.05 43.98 3.99
N PHE A 383 -14.27 43.64 3.53
CA PHE A 383 -15.42 43.35 4.42
C PHE A 383 -15.10 42.29 5.47
N ARG A 384 -14.37 41.26 5.05
CA ARG A 384 -13.93 40.16 5.89
C ARG A 384 -12.96 40.58 7.00
N LEU A 385 -12.02 41.47 6.69
CA LEU A 385 -11.10 42.09 7.66
C LEU A 385 -11.84 43.03 8.62
N PHE A 386 -12.85 43.76 8.15
CA PHE A 386 -13.77 44.54 8.99
C PHE A 386 -14.84 43.69 9.70
N GLY A 387 -14.71 42.35 9.69
CA GLY A 387 -15.51 41.43 10.51
C GLY A 387 -16.95 41.17 10.05
N VAL A 388 -17.34 41.58 8.83
CA VAL A 388 -18.74 41.43 8.38
C VAL A 388 -19.09 39.95 8.16
N ARG A 389 -20.24 39.53 8.69
CA ARG A 389 -20.78 38.17 8.61
C ARG A 389 -22.12 38.18 7.85
N GLY A 390 -22.47 37.07 7.20
CA GLY A 390 -23.73 36.91 6.46
C GLY A 390 -23.58 36.71 4.95
N GLN A 391 -24.70 36.74 4.23
CA GLN A 391 -24.78 36.40 2.80
C GLN A 391 -24.18 37.45 1.84
N ILE A 392 -23.80 38.64 2.33
CA ILE A 392 -23.21 39.74 1.54
C ILE A 392 -22.08 39.33 0.58
N TYR A 393 -21.35 38.24 0.86
CA TYR A 393 -20.25 37.76 0.02
C TYR A 393 -20.71 37.25 -1.36
N SER A 394 -21.99 36.91 -1.55
CA SER A 394 -22.54 36.52 -2.87
C SER A 394 -22.86 37.71 -3.78
N SER A 395 -23.05 38.93 -3.23
CA SER A 395 -23.48 40.11 -3.99
C SER A 395 -22.49 40.52 -5.09
N SER A 396 -23.06 40.96 -6.21
CA SER A 396 -22.38 41.53 -7.37
C SER A 396 -21.83 42.94 -7.13
N LEU A 397 -22.43 43.72 -6.20
CA LEU A 397 -21.95 45.07 -5.84
C LEU A 397 -20.54 45.08 -5.24
N LEU A 398 -20.07 43.93 -4.75
CA LEU A 398 -18.69 43.75 -4.27
C LEU A 398 -17.69 43.50 -5.41
N SER A 399 -18.03 43.75 -6.67
CA SER A 399 -17.06 43.87 -7.77
C SER A 399 -16.26 45.19 -7.64
N PRO A 400 -14.95 45.23 -7.96
CA PRO A 400 -14.15 46.47 -7.83
C PRO A 400 -14.72 47.63 -8.66
N THR A 401 -15.22 47.30 -9.84
CA THR A 401 -15.85 48.17 -10.84
C THR A 401 -17.09 48.91 -10.31
N ILE A 402 -17.92 48.26 -9.50
CA ILE A 402 -19.10 48.88 -8.85
C ILE A 402 -18.72 49.53 -7.51
N PHE A 403 -17.78 48.94 -6.78
CA PHE A 403 -17.46 49.32 -5.41
C PHE A 403 -16.69 50.64 -5.28
N ALA A 404 -15.69 50.89 -6.14
CA ALA A 404 -14.87 52.11 -6.04
C ALA A 404 -15.67 53.40 -6.30
N PRO A 405 -16.60 53.48 -7.29
CA PRO A 405 -17.48 54.64 -7.46
C PRO A 405 -18.41 54.94 -6.28
N LEU A 406 -18.84 53.93 -5.51
CA LEU A 406 -19.71 54.14 -4.35
C LEU A 406 -18.99 54.93 -3.24
N ILE A 407 -17.71 54.65 -2.99
CA ILE A 407 -16.88 55.36 -2.00
C ILE A 407 -16.56 56.79 -2.45
N GLN A 408 -16.38 57.02 -3.74
CA GLN A 408 -16.14 58.37 -4.27
C GLN A 408 -17.39 59.25 -4.10
N LYS A 409 -18.59 58.70 -4.31
CA LYS A 409 -19.86 59.41 -4.10
C LYS A 409 -20.13 59.78 -2.63
N SER A 410 -19.62 59.02 -1.66
CA SER A 410 -19.86 59.32 -0.23
C SER A 410 -19.00 60.44 0.35
N ASN A 411 -17.88 60.80 -0.30
CA ASN A 411 -16.92 61.77 0.26
C ASN A 411 -17.20 63.24 -0.11
N GLY A 412 -18.14 63.53 -1.03
CA GLY A 412 -18.68 64.88 -1.24
C GLY A 412 -17.72 65.98 -1.70
N SER A 413 -16.61 65.62 -2.36
CA SER A 413 -15.54 66.55 -2.77
C SER A 413 -15.44 66.71 -4.29
N ASP A 414 -15.91 67.83 -4.82
CA ASP A 414 -15.78 68.22 -6.24
C ASP A 414 -14.34 68.73 -6.59
N ASP A 415 -13.32 67.95 -6.24
CA ASP A 415 -11.91 68.26 -6.51
C ASP A 415 -11.45 67.59 -7.83
N GLU A 416 -11.39 68.36 -8.93
CA GLU A 416 -10.99 67.89 -10.28
C GLU A 416 -9.50 67.47 -10.41
N HIS A 417 -8.77 67.29 -9.32
CA HIS A 417 -7.34 66.91 -9.29
C HIS A 417 -7.06 65.59 -8.54
N SER A 418 -7.99 64.64 -8.66
CA SER A 418 -7.73 63.25 -8.27
C SER A 418 -6.79 62.56 -9.27
N LYS A 419 -5.84 61.77 -8.74
CA LYS A 419 -5.13 60.78 -9.57
C LYS A 419 -6.15 59.72 -10.02
N GLY A 420 -6.08 59.31 -11.29
CA GLY A 420 -6.95 58.28 -11.84
C GLY A 420 -6.94 56.97 -11.02
N PRO A 421 -7.99 56.13 -11.14
CA PRO A 421 -8.19 54.99 -10.26
C PRO A 421 -6.94 54.10 -10.16
N PRO A 422 -6.60 53.62 -8.96
CA PRO A 422 -5.34 52.92 -8.72
C PRO A 422 -5.24 51.67 -9.60
N GLN A 423 -4.14 51.53 -10.37
CA GLN A 423 -3.92 50.38 -11.24
C GLN A 423 -4.15 49.07 -10.50
N GLU A 424 -5.21 48.37 -10.90
CA GLU A 424 -5.72 47.20 -10.21
C GLU A 424 -4.66 46.09 -10.15
N SER A 425 -4.54 45.45 -8.99
CA SER A 425 -3.86 44.16 -8.90
C SER A 425 -4.76 43.10 -9.51
N GLU A 426 -4.26 42.40 -10.52
CA GLU A 426 -5.01 41.37 -11.24
C GLU A 426 -5.62 40.30 -10.30
N PHE A 427 -4.89 39.94 -9.23
CA PHE A 427 -5.39 39.06 -8.17
C PHE A 427 -5.07 39.60 -6.78
N CYS A 428 -5.94 39.25 -5.82
CA CYS A 428 -5.91 39.73 -4.44
C CYS A 428 -4.65 39.26 -3.70
N SER A 429 -3.93 40.20 -3.09
CA SER A 429 -2.71 39.94 -2.32
C SER A 429 -2.94 39.09 -1.06
N ILE A 430 -4.18 38.96 -0.58
CA ILE A 430 -4.55 38.04 0.50
C ILE A 430 -5.03 36.69 -0.06
N CYS A 431 -6.18 36.67 -0.75
CA CYS A 431 -6.88 35.43 -1.09
C CYS A 431 -6.52 34.81 -2.45
N LEU A 432 -5.53 35.37 -3.15
CA LEU A 432 -4.93 34.76 -4.37
C LEU A 432 -5.97 34.46 -5.48
N GLY A 433 -7.00 35.31 -5.60
CA GLY A 433 -8.09 35.18 -6.57
C GLY A 433 -9.36 34.48 -6.05
N ILE A 434 -9.33 33.78 -4.91
CA ILE A 434 -10.45 32.93 -4.43
C ILE A 434 -11.75 33.73 -4.23
N LEU A 435 -11.72 34.87 -3.53
CA LEU A 435 -12.90 35.74 -3.35
C LEU A 435 -13.14 36.73 -4.50
N GLN A 436 -12.31 36.66 -5.55
CA GLN A 436 -12.58 37.24 -6.88
C GLN A 436 -13.04 36.15 -7.87
N PHE A 437 -13.45 34.98 -7.37
CA PHE A 437 -14.03 33.88 -8.14
C PHE A 437 -13.17 33.46 -9.36
N SER A 438 -11.85 33.68 -9.28
CA SER A 438 -10.92 33.55 -10.39
C SER A 438 -9.86 32.49 -10.11
N PHE A 439 -9.68 31.56 -11.04
CA PHE A 439 -8.80 30.40 -10.87
C PHE A 439 -8.29 29.85 -12.21
N SER A 440 -7.26 29.02 -12.15
CA SER A 440 -6.74 28.26 -13.30
C SER A 440 -7.10 26.78 -13.21
N LYS A 441 -7.34 26.15 -14.36
CA LYS A 441 -7.42 24.69 -14.52
C LYS A 441 -6.05 24.12 -14.92
N GLU A 442 -5.86 22.81 -14.77
CA GLU A 442 -4.58 22.13 -15.08
C GLU A 442 -4.04 22.43 -16.49
N LYS A 443 -4.92 22.52 -17.49
CA LYS A 443 -4.59 22.82 -18.89
C LYS A 443 -4.72 24.32 -19.22
N GLN A 444 -4.03 25.16 -18.46
CA GLN A 444 -3.78 26.61 -18.65
C GLN A 444 -4.96 27.58 -18.85
N ASN A 445 -6.18 27.11 -19.17
CA ASN A 445 -7.34 27.98 -19.34
C ASN A 445 -7.69 28.69 -18.02
N LEU A 446 -7.47 30.00 -18.03
CA LEU A 446 -7.77 30.93 -16.95
C LEU A 446 -9.28 31.20 -16.90
N VAL A 447 -9.94 30.78 -15.82
CA VAL A 447 -11.32 31.16 -15.53
C VAL A 447 -11.27 32.45 -14.72
N LYS A 448 -11.47 33.58 -15.40
CA LYS A 448 -11.77 34.88 -14.76
C LYS A 448 -13.28 35.09 -14.78
N SER A 449 -13.85 35.37 -13.62
CA SER A 449 -15.25 35.80 -13.49
C SER A 449 -15.40 36.67 -12.26
N GLU A 450 -15.97 37.87 -12.39
CA GLU A 450 -16.39 38.65 -11.21
C GLU A 450 -17.74 38.17 -10.65
N LEU A 451 -18.53 37.48 -11.50
CA LEU A 451 -19.82 36.90 -11.17
C LEU A 451 -19.67 35.51 -10.54
N ILE A 452 -20.41 35.29 -9.46
CA ILE A 452 -20.38 34.06 -8.68
C ILE A 452 -20.98 32.86 -9.43
N ASN A 453 -22.06 33.09 -10.19
CA ASN A 453 -22.82 32.06 -10.90
C ASN A 453 -21.92 31.21 -11.81
N ASN A 454 -20.98 31.83 -12.52
CA ASN A 454 -20.05 31.11 -13.41
C ASN A 454 -19.21 30.04 -12.69
N VAL A 455 -18.88 30.24 -11.41
CA VAL A 455 -18.12 29.27 -10.60
C VAL A 455 -19.02 28.18 -10.06
N SER A 456 -20.20 28.54 -9.55
CA SER A 456 -21.21 27.58 -9.10
C SER A 456 -21.68 26.69 -10.26
N GLU A 457 -21.86 27.26 -11.45
CA GLU A 457 -22.15 26.54 -12.69
C GLU A 457 -21.02 25.62 -13.11
N GLU A 458 -19.76 26.05 -13.01
CA GLU A 458 -18.60 25.19 -13.31
C GLU A 458 -18.56 23.96 -12.41
N ILE A 459 -18.74 24.16 -11.09
CA ILE A 459 -18.80 23.10 -10.09
C ILE A 459 -20.02 22.19 -10.35
N ALA A 460 -21.21 22.76 -10.56
CA ALA A 460 -22.42 21.98 -10.82
C ALA A 460 -22.36 21.20 -12.15
N ARG A 461 -21.73 21.76 -13.18
CA ARG A 461 -21.51 21.11 -14.48
C ARG A 461 -20.54 19.95 -14.36
N PHE A 462 -19.43 20.11 -13.64
CA PHE A 462 -18.49 19.03 -13.34
C PHE A 462 -19.17 17.88 -12.59
N ILE A 463 -19.93 18.19 -11.52
CA ILE A 463 -20.67 17.19 -10.73
C ILE A 463 -21.70 16.43 -11.59
N LYS A 464 -22.44 17.13 -12.46
CA LYS A 464 -23.40 16.53 -13.38
C LYS A 464 -22.73 15.70 -14.48
N GLN A 465 -21.51 16.06 -14.91
CA GLN A 465 -20.71 15.26 -15.86
C GLN A 465 -20.16 13.97 -15.22
N GLU A 466 -19.79 13.99 -13.93
CA GLU A 466 -19.50 12.78 -13.15
C GLU A 466 -20.78 11.97 -12.83
N GLY A 467 -21.98 12.49 -13.12
CA GLY A 467 -23.23 11.72 -13.04
C GLY A 467 -23.58 11.22 -11.63
N HIS A 468 -23.15 11.94 -10.59
CA HIS A 468 -23.60 11.68 -9.23
C HIS A 468 -25.05 12.13 -9.05
N GLU A 469 -25.89 11.21 -8.57
CA GLU A 469 -27.16 11.56 -7.94
C GLU A 469 -26.87 12.14 -6.54
N ILE A 470 -27.48 13.26 -6.21
CA ILE A 470 -27.20 14.04 -4.99
C ILE A 470 -28.51 14.58 -4.41
N ASP A 471 -28.84 14.13 -3.20
CA ASP A 471 -30.06 14.47 -2.46
C ASP A 471 -29.80 15.67 -1.53
N SER A 472 -28.65 15.63 -0.86
CA SER A 472 -27.99 16.74 -0.20
C SER A 472 -26.48 16.63 -0.43
N PHE A 473 -25.71 17.67 -0.11
CA PHE A 473 -24.24 17.66 -0.20
C PHE A 473 -23.61 18.36 1.00
N SER A 474 -22.35 18.01 1.29
CA SER A 474 -21.48 18.75 2.20
C SER A 474 -20.40 19.46 1.39
N LEU A 475 -20.18 20.76 1.66
CA LEU A 475 -19.19 21.57 0.97
C LEU A 475 -17.88 21.63 1.76
N GLU A 476 -16.83 21.03 1.21
CA GLU A 476 -15.45 21.11 1.68
C GLU A 476 -14.64 22.07 0.81
N VAL A 477 -13.79 22.87 1.44
CA VAL A 477 -12.89 23.81 0.76
C VAL A 477 -11.53 23.72 1.43
N SER A 478 -10.49 23.50 0.65
CA SER A 478 -9.08 23.64 1.04
C SER A 478 -8.48 24.84 0.32
N ILE A 479 -7.60 25.58 1.00
CA ILE A 479 -6.97 26.79 0.45
C ILE A 479 -5.47 26.80 0.80
N PRO A 480 -4.62 27.52 0.05
CA PRO A 480 -3.20 27.68 0.41
C PRO A 480 -3.05 28.40 1.76
N ILE A 481 -1.88 28.28 2.38
CA ILE A 481 -1.58 28.95 3.66
C ILE A 481 -1.40 30.46 3.44
N ILE A 482 -2.51 31.19 3.41
CA ILE A 482 -2.56 32.65 3.22
C ILE A 482 -2.31 33.47 4.50
N LEU A 483 -2.12 32.82 5.66
CA LEU A 483 -2.00 33.50 6.96
C LEU A 483 -0.84 34.51 7.01
N ALA A 484 0.24 34.26 6.26
CA ALA A 484 1.33 35.22 6.11
C ALA A 484 0.84 36.50 5.39
N ASN A 485 0.06 36.37 4.31
CA ASN A 485 -0.51 37.51 3.59
C ASN A 485 -1.46 38.33 4.47
N GLU A 486 -2.32 37.65 5.24
CA GLU A 486 -3.24 38.27 6.20
C GLU A 486 -2.48 39.07 7.26
N ARG A 487 -1.43 38.48 7.84
CA ARG A 487 -0.58 39.17 8.83
C ARG A 487 0.23 40.32 8.22
N SER A 488 0.73 40.19 6.99
CA SER A 488 1.40 41.28 6.27
C SER A 488 0.47 42.50 6.06
N VAL A 489 -0.82 42.29 5.81
CA VAL A 489 -1.81 43.38 5.69
C VAL A 489 -2.20 43.95 7.06
N TRP A 490 -2.40 43.11 8.07
CA TRP A 490 -2.68 43.58 9.43
C TRP A 490 -1.54 44.45 9.99
N LEU A 491 -0.28 44.06 9.77
CA LEU A 491 0.90 44.84 10.16
C LEU A 491 1.03 46.16 9.39
N TYR A 492 0.65 46.18 8.10
CA TYR A 492 0.63 47.41 7.30
C TYR A 492 -0.37 48.42 7.86
N LEU A 493 -1.61 47.97 8.12
CA LEU A 493 -2.64 48.82 8.72
C LEU A 493 -2.28 49.25 10.14
N LYS A 494 -1.79 48.35 10.99
CA LYS A 494 -1.32 48.66 12.34
C LYS A 494 -0.23 49.73 12.35
N LYS A 495 0.68 49.73 11.37
CA LYS A 495 1.72 50.74 11.22
C LYS A 495 1.20 52.13 10.81
N LYS A 496 0.05 52.21 10.12
CA LYS A 496 -0.51 53.47 9.61
C LYS A 496 -1.66 54.02 10.47
N TYR A 497 -2.48 53.14 11.04
CA TYR A 497 -3.74 53.42 11.70
C TYR A 497 -3.83 52.90 13.14
N GLY A 498 -2.74 52.34 13.68
CA GLY A 498 -2.70 51.74 15.03
C GLY A 498 -2.92 52.70 16.20
N SER A 499 -3.20 53.98 15.94
CA SER A 499 -3.60 55.00 16.92
C SER A 499 -4.98 55.62 16.61
N GLU A 500 -5.72 55.10 15.63
CA GLU A 500 -7.09 55.51 15.32
C GLU A 500 -8.07 54.57 16.03
N LEU A 501 -9.01 55.12 16.81
CA LEU A 501 -9.90 54.35 17.71
C LEU A 501 -10.67 53.21 17.01
N TRP A 502 -11.07 53.39 15.74
CA TRP A 502 -11.76 52.34 14.98
C TRP A 502 -10.89 51.09 14.73
N PHE A 503 -9.56 51.24 14.72
CA PHE A 503 -8.61 50.15 14.52
C PHE A 503 -8.47 49.33 15.81
N GLU A 504 -8.35 50.01 16.97
CA GLU A 504 -8.25 49.35 18.27
C GLU A 504 -9.53 48.58 18.64
N ASP A 505 -10.71 49.21 18.53
CA ASP A 505 -11.99 48.60 18.95
C ASP A 505 -12.52 47.51 18.01
N LYS A 506 -12.33 47.64 16.68
CA LYS A 506 -13.00 46.77 15.70
C LYS A 506 -12.08 45.78 14.99
N PHE A 507 -10.81 46.12 14.73
CA PHE A 507 -9.92 45.30 13.90
C PHE A 507 -9.35 44.07 14.64
N HIS A 508 -9.65 43.95 15.92
CA HIS A 508 -9.33 42.80 16.77
C HIS A 508 -10.45 41.75 16.89
N ALA A 509 -11.62 41.99 16.29
CA ALA A 509 -12.70 41.00 16.25
C ALA A 509 -12.34 39.76 15.40
N GLU A 510 -13.04 38.65 15.64
CA GLU A 510 -12.92 37.42 14.84
C GLU A 510 -13.36 37.66 13.38
N HIS A 511 -12.40 38.00 12.52
CA HIS A 511 -12.58 38.10 11.09
C HIS A 511 -13.01 36.75 10.49
N VAL A 512 -13.89 36.77 9.50
CA VAL A 512 -14.32 35.54 8.81
C VAL A 512 -13.13 34.97 8.02
N THR A 513 -12.97 33.64 7.95
CA THR A 513 -11.88 33.06 7.16
C THR A 513 -12.17 33.20 5.65
N VAL A 514 -11.15 33.20 4.79
CA VAL A 514 -11.38 33.17 3.32
C VAL A 514 -12.20 31.94 2.91
N LYS A 515 -12.00 30.81 3.60
CA LYS A 515 -12.75 29.56 3.40
C LYS A 515 -14.24 29.73 3.71
N ASP A 516 -14.58 30.36 4.83
CA ASP A 516 -15.98 30.51 5.25
C ASP A 516 -16.70 31.61 4.46
N ALA A 517 -16.02 32.71 4.15
CA ALA A 517 -16.54 33.74 3.25
C ALA A 517 -16.82 33.20 1.84
N PHE A 518 -15.94 32.33 1.32
CA PHE A 518 -16.13 31.66 0.03
C PHE A 518 -17.32 30.68 0.05
N LYS A 519 -17.43 29.85 1.10
CA LYS A 519 -18.59 28.97 1.30
C LYS A 519 -19.91 29.74 1.37
N LEU A 520 -19.97 30.76 2.23
CA LEU A 520 -21.17 31.60 2.39
C LEU A 520 -21.63 32.18 1.06
N ALA A 521 -20.68 32.58 0.20
CA ALA A 521 -20.99 33.08 -1.13
C ALA A 521 -21.59 32.01 -2.05
N ILE A 522 -20.94 30.85 -2.21
CA ILE A 522 -21.33 29.89 -3.27
C ILE A 522 -22.43 28.90 -2.87
N THR A 523 -22.69 28.67 -1.58
CA THR A 523 -23.60 27.59 -1.13
C THR A 523 -25.00 27.70 -1.73
N SER A 524 -25.69 28.84 -1.63
CA SER A 524 -27.09 28.99 -2.10
C SER A 524 -27.21 28.83 -3.62
N SER A 525 -26.21 29.35 -4.36
CA SER A 525 -26.07 29.19 -5.80
C SER A 525 -25.89 27.70 -6.20
N LEU A 526 -25.07 26.96 -5.46
CA LEU A 526 -24.92 25.50 -5.64
C LEU A 526 -26.18 24.72 -5.25
N GLU A 527 -26.87 25.09 -4.17
CA GLU A 527 -28.12 24.44 -3.76
C GLU A 527 -29.20 24.56 -4.84
N THR A 528 -29.29 25.73 -5.47
CA THR A 528 -30.20 25.97 -6.61
C THR A 528 -29.78 25.15 -7.83
N LEU A 529 -28.51 25.21 -8.22
CA LEU A 529 -27.99 24.57 -9.44
C LEU A 529 -27.95 23.04 -9.35
N LEU A 530 -27.75 22.47 -8.16
CA LEU A 530 -27.79 21.02 -7.92
C LEU A 530 -29.18 20.50 -7.52
N THR A 531 -30.09 21.39 -7.12
CA THR A 531 -31.43 21.05 -6.59
C THR A 531 -31.35 20.15 -5.34
N ALA A 532 -30.32 20.39 -4.51
CA ALA A 532 -29.96 19.61 -3.33
C ALA A 532 -29.49 20.54 -2.20
N LYS A 533 -29.72 20.19 -0.93
CA LYS A 533 -29.36 21.07 0.20
C LYS A 533 -27.93 20.89 0.71
N SER A 534 -27.36 21.94 1.30
CA SER A 534 -26.03 21.93 1.92
C SER A 534 -26.11 21.48 3.39
N GLU A 535 -25.79 20.21 3.66
CA GLU A 535 -25.86 19.57 4.97
C GLU A 535 -24.51 19.01 5.41
N ILE A 536 -24.09 19.31 6.65
CA ILE A 536 -22.81 18.84 7.22
C ILE A 536 -22.76 17.30 7.34
N SER A 537 -23.91 16.68 7.58
CA SER A 537 -24.09 15.23 7.72
C SER A 537 -24.30 14.49 6.39
N SER A 538 -24.22 15.18 5.25
CA SER A 538 -24.52 14.55 3.95
C SER A 538 -23.53 13.45 3.56
N SER A 539 -24.04 12.39 2.93
CA SER A 539 -23.19 11.34 2.35
C SER A 539 -22.39 11.82 1.14
N SER A 540 -22.86 12.84 0.41
CA SER A 540 -22.14 13.41 -0.74
C SER A 540 -21.22 14.55 -0.29
N ARG A 541 -19.95 14.51 -0.69
CA ARG A 541 -18.91 15.47 -0.30
C ARG A 541 -18.35 16.14 -1.55
N ILE A 542 -18.62 17.43 -1.71
CA ILE A 542 -18.05 18.27 -2.77
C ILE A 542 -16.83 18.96 -2.16
N ARG A 543 -15.63 18.61 -2.63
CA ARG A 543 -14.37 19.19 -2.17
C ARG A 543 -13.76 20.08 -3.25
N LEU A 544 -13.44 21.31 -2.87
CA LEU A 544 -12.80 22.32 -3.70
C LEU A 544 -11.38 22.56 -3.17
N ASN A 545 -10.37 22.10 -3.90
CA ASN A 545 -8.97 22.19 -3.51
C ASN A 545 -8.30 23.35 -4.27
N TYR A 546 -8.01 24.45 -3.56
CA TYR A 546 -7.23 25.55 -4.10
C TYR A 546 -5.74 25.40 -3.76
N THR A 547 -4.87 25.48 -4.77
CA THR A 547 -3.40 25.43 -4.62
C THR A 547 -2.72 26.61 -5.32
N HIS A 548 -1.57 27.07 -4.80
CA HIS A 548 -0.80 28.18 -5.40
C HIS A 548 0.69 28.00 -5.13
N SER A 549 1.47 27.72 -6.18
CA SER A 549 2.87 27.28 -6.12
C SER A 549 3.78 28.22 -5.30
N LYS A 550 3.69 29.52 -5.55
CA LYS A 550 4.49 30.54 -4.85
C LYS A 550 4.06 30.79 -3.41
N ALA A 551 2.89 30.30 -2.99
CA ALA A 551 2.48 30.37 -1.59
C ALA A 551 3.17 29.26 -0.79
N SER A 552 3.11 28.00 -1.23
CA SER A 552 3.70 26.86 -0.51
C SER A 552 5.21 26.98 -0.33
N LEU A 553 5.95 27.26 -1.40
CA LEU A 553 7.43 27.35 -1.39
C LEU A 553 7.98 28.39 -0.39
N ASN A 554 7.24 29.50 -0.21
CA ASN A 554 7.61 30.57 0.73
C ASN A 554 7.40 30.20 2.21
N LEU A 555 6.73 29.08 2.50
CA LEU A 555 6.48 28.59 3.85
C LEU A 555 7.16 27.24 4.15
N GLU A 556 7.43 26.41 3.15
CA GLU A 556 8.24 25.19 3.29
C GLU A 556 9.67 25.54 3.76
N SER A 557 10.31 26.49 3.08
CA SER A 557 11.62 27.07 3.45
C SER A 557 11.66 27.74 4.84
N PHE A 558 10.50 28.17 5.35
CA PHE A 558 10.37 28.69 6.72
C PHE A 558 10.38 27.56 7.78
N VAL A 559 9.91 26.35 7.46
CA VAL A 559 9.94 25.20 8.37
C VAL A 559 11.35 24.62 8.50
N GLU A 560 12.11 24.57 7.39
CA GLU A 560 13.51 24.10 7.38
C GLU A 560 14.40 24.95 8.29
N THR A 561 14.21 26.28 8.29
CA THR A 561 15.01 27.22 9.09
C THR A 561 14.66 27.26 10.59
N ASP A 562 13.48 26.78 11.01
CA ASP A 562 13.03 26.77 12.42
C ASP A 562 13.46 25.50 13.20
N GLN A 563 14.08 24.50 12.52
CA GLN A 563 14.40 23.21 13.13
C GLN A 563 15.43 23.27 14.28
N ASN A 564 16.23 24.34 14.37
CA ASN A 564 17.23 24.54 15.41
C ASN A 564 16.66 24.72 16.84
N CYS A 565 15.35 24.87 17.02
CA CYS A 565 14.72 25.25 18.30
C CYS A 565 13.92 24.13 19.00
N LYS A 566 14.23 22.84 18.78
CA LYS A 566 13.57 21.72 19.50
C LYS A 566 14.18 21.45 20.89
N ARG A 567 13.45 21.85 21.92
CA ARG A 567 13.77 21.68 23.35
C ARG A 567 13.88 20.19 23.74
N ARG A 568 14.92 19.79 24.47
CA ARG A 568 15.21 18.39 24.85
C ARG A 568 14.01 17.70 25.52
N LYS A 569 13.58 16.56 24.97
CA LYS A 569 13.01 15.44 25.73
C LYS A 569 13.97 14.25 25.64
N THR A 570 14.23 13.60 26.77
CA THR A 570 15.28 12.58 26.90
C THR A 570 14.80 11.24 26.35
N GLY A 571 15.50 10.67 25.37
CA GLY A 571 15.19 9.34 24.84
C GLY A 571 15.95 9.01 23.56
N MET A 572 16.96 8.14 23.69
CA MET A 572 17.76 7.48 22.64
C MET A 572 18.40 8.35 21.55
N ARG A 573 19.74 8.31 21.49
CA ARG A 573 20.57 8.85 20.41
C ARG A 573 21.34 7.68 19.79
N ILE A 574 21.13 7.38 18.51
CA ILE A 574 22.04 6.58 17.67
C ILE A 574 21.71 6.86 16.19
N TYR A 575 22.76 7.23 15.46
CA TYR A 575 22.95 7.36 14.01
C TYR A 575 21.73 7.28 13.06
N LEU A 576 21.39 8.45 12.52
CA LEU A 576 20.95 8.62 11.13
C LEU A 576 21.83 9.71 10.49
N ASP A 577 22.42 9.40 9.35
CA ASP A 577 23.10 10.31 8.42
C ASP A 577 22.94 9.72 7.00
N GLU A 578 23.26 10.50 5.96
CA GLU A 578 23.30 10.08 4.54
C GLU A 578 21.98 9.62 3.88
N THR A 579 20.91 10.44 3.91
CA THR A 579 19.87 10.40 2.85
C THR A 579 19.40 11.80 2.38
N GLU A 580 20.33 12.68 2.01
CA GLU A 580 20.04 13.90 1.25
C GLU A 580 20.87 13.98 -0.04
N LYS A 581 20.36 13.33 -1.10
CA LYS A 581 20.63 13.59 -2.53
C LYS A 581 19.73 12.71 -3.40
N ILE A 582 19.69 13.01 -4.70
CA ILE A 582 18.90 12.32 -5.74
C ILE A 582 17.39 12.60 -5.64
N HIS A 583 17.04 13.85 -5.93
CA HIS A 583 15.75 14.19 -6.54
C HIS A 583 15.99 14.92 -7.87
N GLN A 584 16.35 14.16 -8.90
CA GLN A 584 16.27 14.54 -10.31
C GLN A 584 16.57 13.35 -11.24
N VAL A 585 16.24 13.54 -12.52
CA VAL A 585 16.40 12.65 -13.69
C VAL A 585 15.36 11.52 -13.83
N TYR A 586 14.79 11.44 -15.05
CA TYR A 586 13.83 10.45 -15.59
C TYR A 586 12.37 10.50 -15.12
N GLU A 587 11.62 11.46 -15.65
CA GLU A 587 10.52 11.07 -16.55
C GLU A 587 11.15 10.65 -17.90
N ASP A 588 10.77 9.49 -18.47
CA ASP A 588 10.11 9.46 -19.78
C ASP A 588 9.52 8.08 -20.16
N SER A 589 8.55 8.14 -21.07
CA SER A 589 7.74 7.14 -21.78
C SER A 589 8.27 5.71 -22.06
N VAL A 590 7.37 4.73 -21.85
CA VAL A 590 7.05 3.65 -22.82
C VAL A 590 5.53 3.40 -22.76
N GLU A 591 4.87 3.30 -23.92
CA GLU A 591 3.42 3.09 -24.04
C GLU A 591 3.01 1.61 -23.84
N ASN A 592 1.72 1.38 -23.59
CA ASN A 592 1.07 0.08 -23.84
C ASN A 592 -0.39 0.31 -24.24
N ALA A 593 -0.81 -0.30 -25.34
CA ALA A 593 -2.18 -0.20 -25.84
C ALA A 593 -3.13 -1.16 -25.10
N ASP A 594 -4.39 -0.72 -25.00
CA ASP A 594 -5.65 -1.47 -24.86
C ASP A 594 -5.75 -2.67 -23.87
N GLY A 595 -6.71 -2.68 -22.94
CA GLY A 595 -7.73 -1.65 -22.69
C GLY A 595 -8.74 -2.02 -21.60
N ALA A 596 -8.41 -1.73 -20.34
CA ALA A 596 -9.36 -1.74 -19.21
C ALA A 596 -8.75 -0.98 -18.00
N ASN A 597 -8.78 0.35 -18.04
CA ASN A 597 -7.95 1.18 -17.17
C ASN A 597 -8.53 1.38 -15.74
N VAL A 598 -8.59 0.29 -14.97
CA VAL A 598 -8.99 0.31 -13.56
C VAL A 598 -7.89 0.95 -12.72
N LYS A 599 -8.03 2.26 -12.46
CA LYS A 599 -7.21 3.00 -11.47
C LYS A 599 -7.38 2.39 -10.08
N ARG A 600 -6.53 1.42 -9.74
CA ARG A 600 -6.47 0.84 -8.38
C ARG A 600 -5.90 1.93 -7.47
N GLY A 601 -6.78 2.52 -6.65
CA GLY A 601 -6.45 3.72 -5.87
C GLY A 601 -5.24 3.52 -4.96
N ALA A 602 -4.35 4.50 -4.94
CA ALA A 602 -3.38 4.63 -3.85
C ALA A 602 -4.16 4.98 -2.57
N GLU A 603 -3.90 4.26 -1.48
CA GLU A 603 -4.46 4.62 -0.17
C GLU A 603 -3.88 5.98 0.26
N CYS A 604 -4.76 6.86 0.76
CA CYS A 604 -4.48 8.29 0.86
C CYS A 604 -3.23 8.64 1.68
N SER A 605 -2.29 9.37 1.07
CA SER A 605 -1.24 10.11 1.77
C SER A 605 -1.75 11.39 2.46
N GLU A 606 -3.07 11.58 2.60
CA GLU A 606 -3.69 12.79 3.19
C GLU A 606 -3.27 13.05 4.64
N GLN A 607 -2.75 12.06 5.37
CA GLN A 607 -2.31 12.22 6.76
C GLN A 607 -0.98 12.96 6.93
N SER A 608 -0.13 13.11 5.90
CA SER A 608 1.13 13.87 6.03
C SER A 608 0.91 15.39 6.05
N ASN A 609 0.00 15.90 5.23
CA ASN A 609 -0.08 17.35 4.96
C ASN A 609 -0.85 18.10 6.06
N GLY A 610 -1.80 17.45 6.72
CA GLY A 610 -2.56 18.06 7.82
C GLY A 610 -1.69 18.41 9.04
N GLU A 611 -0.65 17.62 9.33
CA GLU A 611 0.27 17.91 10.43
C GLU A 611 1.25 19.03 10.11
N THR A 612 1.73 19.12 8.86
CA THR A 612 2.65 20.19 8.40
C THR A 612 1.94 21.54 8.36
N ASP A 613 0.75 21.64 7.77
CA ASP A 613 0.01 22.90 7.68
C ASP A 613 -0.33 23.45 9.07
N ALA A 614 -0.80 22.57 9.97
CA ALA A 614 -1.05 22.92 11.36
C ALA A 614 0.24 23.32 12.10
N ALA A 615 1.41 22.75 11.77
CA ALA A 615 2.70 23.15 12.35
C ALA A 615 3.12 24.54 11.85
N ILE A 616 3.04 24.79 10.54
CA ILE A 616 3.32 26.09 9.91
C ILE A 616 2.45 27.19 10.55
N GLN A 617 1.15 26.96 10.67
CA GLN A 617 0.21 27.87 11.33
C GLN A 617 0.65 28.19 12.77
N ARG A 618 1.04 27.17 13.55
CA ARG A 618 1.51 27.33 14.94
C ARG A 618 2.82 28.12 15.04
N SER A 619 3.77 27.96 14.13
CA SER A 619 5.01 28.76 14.12
C SER A 619 4.74 30.20 13.65
N LEU A 620 3.93 30.42 12.61
CA LEU A 620 3.54 31.76 12.15
C LEU A 620 2.82 32.57 13.24
N SER A 621 1.90 31.97 13.99
CA SER A 621 1.19 32.65 15.10
C SER A 621 2.08 32.95 16.32
N ARG A 622 3.26 32.31 16.43
CA ARG A 622 4.23 32.55 17.52
C ARG A 622 5.31 33.56 17.19
N LEU A 623 5.55 33.81 15.89
CA LEU A 623 6.55 34.76 15.43
C LEU A 623 6.24 36.18 15.94
N GLN A 624 7.25 36.94 16.33
CA GLN A 624 7.08 38.34 16.77
C GLN A 624 6.95 39.29 15.57
N ASP A 625 6.24 40.42 15.74
CA ASP A 625 5.94 41.36 14.64
C ASP A 625 7.20 41.85 13.90
N TYR A 626 8.30 42.12 14.61
CA TYR A 626 9.56 42.53 13.99
C TYR A 626 10.19 41.41 13.15
N ALA A 627 10.32 40.20 13.72
CA ALA A 627 10.87 39.02 13.05
C ALA A 627 9.98 38.51 11.89
N PHE A 628 8.71 38.90 11.88
CA PHE A 628 7.82 38.72 10.74
C PHE A 628 8.15 39.69 9.60
N CYS A 629 8.27 40.99 9.89
CA CYS A 629 8.63 42.03 8.91
C CYS A 629 10.04 41.86 8.31
N GLU A 630 10.96 41.19 8.99
CA GLU A 630 12.27 40.81 8.44
C GLU A 630 12.18 39.74 7.34
N ARG A 631 11.13 38.91 7.35
CA ARG A 631 10.98 37.71 6.49
C ARG A 631 9.88 37.85 5.43
N PHE A 632 8.82 38.58 5.77
CA PHE A 632 7.64 38.78 4.92
C PHE A 632 7.41 40.27 4.67
N LYS A 633 7.20 40.64 3.40
CA LYS A 633 6.96 42.05 3.02
C LYS A 633 5.60 42.52 3.55
N SER A 634 5.59 43.74 4.10
CA SER A 634 4.39 44.45 4.55
C SER A 634 4.42 45.87 3.93
N PRO A 635 3.49 46.23 3.02
CA PRO A 635 2.38 45.39 2.51
C PRO A 635 2.89 44.19 1.68
N PRO A 636 2.05 43.15 1.47
CA PRO A 636 2.39 42.01 0.61
C PRO A 636 2.59 42.44 -0.86
N GLU A 637 3.23 41.58 -1.65
CA GLU A 637 3.41 41.82 -3.08
C GLU A 637 2.11 41.66 -3.90
N LYS A 638 2.00 42.38 -5.02
CA LYS A 638 0.87 42.22 -5.96
C LYS A 638 0.96 40.85 -6.65
N VAL A 639 -0.13 40.09 -6.61
CA VAL A 639 -0.22 38.73 -7.14
C VAL A 639 -0.55 38.76 -8.63
N LYS A 640 0.15 37.92 -9.42
CA LYS A 640 0.08 37.87 -10.89
C LYS A 640 -0.56 36.60 -11.46
N GLU A 641 -0.79 35.59 -10.62
CA GLU A 641 -1.36 34.29 -10.99
C GLU A 641 -2.42 33.94 -9.93
N PRO A 642 -3.58 33.39 -10.31
CA PRO A 642 -4.56 32.94 -9.33
C PRO A 642 -4.22 31.55 -8.81
N CYS A 643 -4.91 31.11 -7.76
CA CYS A 643 -4.93 29.70 -7.39
C CYS A 643 -5.33 28.80 -8.58
N LYS A 644 -4.79 27.58 -8.60
CA LYS A 644 -5.38 26.45 -9.32
C LYS A 644 -6.56 25.92 -8.51
N LEU A 645 -7.62 25.49 -9.19
CA LEU A 645 -8.77 24.80 -8.56
C LEU A 645 -8.86 23.36 -9.09
N GLU A 646 -8.83 22.40 -8.18
CA GLU A 646 -9.27 21.03 -8.39
C GLU A 646 -10.66 20.83 -7.73
N ILE A 647 -11.56 20.16 -8.43
CA ILE A 647 -12.93 19.86 -7.97
C ILE A 647 -13.05 18.34 -7.83
N ILE A 648 -13.49 17.87 -6.67
CA ILE A 648 -13.71 16.45 -6.37
C ILE A 648 -15.13 16.28 -5.84
N CYS A 649 -15.88 15.31 -6.36
CA CYS A 649 -17.17 14.89 -5.80
C CYS A 649 -17.07 13.42 -5.41
N ASN A 650 -17.24 13.14 -4.10
CA ASN A 650 -17.16 11.78 -3.56
C ASN A 650 -18.39 11.50 -2.67
N ARG A 651 -19.10 10.40 -2.89
CA ARG A 651 -20.08 9.87 -1.94
C ARG A 651 -19.37 8.95 -0.93
N ALA A 652 -19.73 9.06 0.34
CA ALA A 652 -19.37 8.10 1.38
C ALA A 652 -19.80 6.67 0.98
N PRO A 653 -19.12 5.61 1.44
CA PRO A 653 -19.45 4.26 1.02
C PRO A 653 -20.89 3.89 1.41
N ILE A 654 -21.63 3.32 0.46
CA ILE A 654 -22.95 2.72 0.72
C ILE A 654 -22.77 1.22 0.96
N TYR A 655 -23.63 0.64 1.78
CA TYR A 655 -23.54 -0.76 2.16
C TYR A 655 -24.75 -1.53 1.67
N ILE A 656 -24.52 -2.71 1.09
CA ILE A 656 -25.58 -3.64 0.68
C ILE A 656 -25.27 -4.99 1.33
N GLY A 657 -26.20 -5.51 2.13
CA GLY A 657 -26.03 -6.76 2.87
C GLY A 657 -27.18 -7.73 2.64
N GLY A 658 -27.01 -8.96 3.12
CA GLY A 658 -27.97 -10.05 2.97
C GLY A 658 -27.36 -11.37 3.41
N ARG A 659 -27.95 -12.51 3.04
CA ARG A 659 -27.38 -13.85 3.28
C ARG A 659 -26.98 -14.52 1.96
N TYR A 660 -25.82 -15.20 1.93
CA TYR A 660 -25.40 -16.01 0.78
C TYR A 660 -25.42 -17.51 1.07
N LEU A 661 -25.83 -18.28 0.06
CA LEU A 661 -25.66 -19.72 -0.03
C LEU A 661 -24.59 -20.04 -1.07
N LYS A 662 -23.80 -21.08 -0.82
CA LYS A 662 -22.68 -21.53 -1.66
C LYS A 662 -22.84 -23.02 -1.90
N TYR A 663 -23.05 -23.42 -3.15
CA TYR A 663 -23.35 -24.81 -3.52
C TYR A 663 -22.14 -25.57 -4.08
N SER A 664 -21.21 -24.90 -4.76
CA SER A 664 -19.97 -25.54 -5.27
C SER A 664 -18.94 -25.77 -4.16
N ARG A 665 -18.24 -26.92 -4.22
CA ARG A 665 -17.06 -27.26 -3.40
C ARG A 665 -15.74 -26.80 -4.03
N ASN A 666 -15.79 -26.06 -5.14
CA ASN A 666 -14.62 -25.55 -5.86
C ASN A 666 -14.65 -24.01 -5.98
N VAL A 667 -15.40 -23.34 -5.09
CA VAL A 667 -15.56 -21.88 -5.06
C VAL A 667 -15.03 -21.33 -3.73
N SER A 668 -14.18 -20.32 -3.81
CA SER A 668 -13.63 -19.64 -2.64
C SER A 668 -14.63 -18.61 -2.07
N GLN A 669 -14.53 -18.23 -0.80
CA GLN A 669 -15.35 -17.10 -0.30
C GLN A 669 -14.84 -15.76 -0.85
N SER A 670 -13.51 -15.58 -0.86
CA SER A 670 -12.83 -14.38 -1.37
C SER A 670 -11.82 -14.79 -2.43
N ARG A 671 -11.59 -13.93 -3.42
CA ARG A 671 -10.77 -14.19 -4.61
C ARG A 671 -9.42 -14.80 -4.25
N TRP A 672 -9.23 -16.07 -4.61
CA TRP A 672 -8.02 -16.83 -4.27
C TRP A 672 -7.08 -16.98 -5.47
N LEU A 673 -5.91 -16.35 -5.36
CA LEU A 673 -4.78 -16.48 -6.27
C LEU A 673 -3.58 -17.06 -5.52
N ILE A 674 -2.79 -17.93 -6.15
CA ILE A 674 -1.47 -18.37 -5.68
C ILE A 674 -0.53 -18.34 -6.88
N ASP A 675 0.61 -17.64 -6.77
CA ASP A 675 1.54 -17.39 -7.89
C ASP A 675 0.82 -16.88 -9.16
N ASP A 676 -0.17 -16.00 -8.94
CA ASP A 676 -1.12 -15.43 -9.92
C ASP A 676 -2.07 -16.43 -10.63
N GLU A 677 -1.95 -17.74 -10.37
CA GLU A 677 -2.95 -18.73 -10.77
C GLU A 677 -4.21 -18.66 -9.89
N ARG A 678 -5.40 -18.70 -10.50
CA ARG A 678 -6.67 -18.85 -9.76
C ARG A 678 -6.78 -20.23 -9.11
N LYS A 679 -7.24 -20.28 -7.86
CA LYS A 679 -7.59 -21.52 -7.15
C LYS A 679 -9.10 -21.59 -6.94
N GLY A 680 -9.72 -22.61 -7.56
CA GLY A 680 -11.17 -22.74 -7.71
C GLY A 680 -11.72 -22.08 -8.97
N GLU A 681 -12.99 -22.34 -9.26
CA GLU A 681 -13.74 -21.76 -10.39
C GLU A 681 -13.92 -20.24 -10.23
N ALA A 682 -14.39 -19.83 -9.06
CA ALA A 682 -14.80 -18.45 -8.76
C ALA A 682 -14.63 -18.11 -7.27
N SER A 683 -15.11 -16.92 -6.87
CA SER A 683 -15.35 -16.60 -5.46
C SER A 683 -16.74 -16.01 -5.21
N VAL A 684 -17.25 -16.19 -3.99
CA VAL A 684 -18.53 -15.58 -3.53
C VAL A 684 -18.45 -14.06 -3.64
N GLU A 685 -17.34 -13.48 -3.19
CA GLU A 685 -16.97 -12.07 -3.36
C GLU A 685 -17.13 -11.57 -4.81
N GLU A 686 -16.51 -12.25 -5.78
CA GLU A 686 -16.54 -11.83 -7.19
C GLU A 686 -17.94 -11.98 -7.81
N ILE A 687 -18.66 -13.05 -7.49
CA ILE A 687 -20.02 -13.29 -8.00
C ILE A 687 -21.01 -12.22 -7.50
N ILE A 688 -20.94 -11.89 -6.21
CA ILE A 688 -21.87 -10.93 -5.59
C ILE A 688 -21.45 -9.49 -5.93
N GLY A 689 -20.23 -9.09 -5.55
CA GLY A 689 -19.75 -7.72 -5.74
C GLY A 689 -19.67 -7.30 -7.21
N GLY A 690 -19.29 -8.23 -8.10
CA GLY A 690 -19.25 -7.99 -9.55
C GLY A 690 -20.62 -7.77 -10.19
N ASN A 691 -21.72 -8.23 -9.57
CA ASN A 691 -23.08 -7.99 -10.05
C ASN A 691 -23.71 -6.73 -9.46
N ILE A 692 -23.35 -6.36 -8.22
CA ILE A 692 -23.84 -5.17 -7.50
C ILE A 692 -23.13 -3.89 -7.97
N LEU A 693 -21.79 -3.89 -8.07
CA LEU A 693 -20.99 -2.70 -8.38
C LEU A 693 -21.47 -1.92 -9.62
N PRO A 694 -21.80 -2.56 -10.77
CA PRO A 694 -22.22 -1.84 -11.97
C PRO A 694 -23.55 -1.09 -11.79
N ILE A 695 -24.45 -1.58 -10.94
CA ILE A 695 -25.78 -1.00 -10.73
C ILE A 695 -25.65 0.26 -9.85
N CYS A 696 -24.87 0.18 -8.76
CA CYS A 696 -24.54 1.34 -7.92
C CYS A 696 -23.59 2.37 -8.59
N ARG A 697 -23.06 2.04 -9.77
CA ARG A 697 -22.08 2.86 -10.52
C ARG A 697 -20.89 3.31 -9.63
N GLY A 698 -20.39 2.40 -8.79
CA GLY A 698 -19.28 2.67 -7.87
C GLY A 698 -17.90 2.52 -8.51
N ASN A 699 -16.88 3.10 -7.88
CA ASN A 699 -15.48 2.99 -8.34
C ASN A 699 -14.88 1.60 -8.03
N ASN A 700 -15.24 1.00 -6.90
CA ASN A 700 -14.76 -0.30 -6.42
C ASN A 700 -15.70 -0.86 -5.33
N TYR A 701 -15.49 -2.10 -4.87
CA TYR A 701 -16.15 -2.63 -3.68
C TYR A 701 -15.19 -3.32 -2.70
N LYS A 702 -15.64 -3.55 -1.46
CA LYS A 702 -15.07 -4.53 -0.53
C LYS A 702 -16.16 -5.51 -0.08
N PHE A 703 -15.80 -6.79 0.10
CA PHE A 703 -16.70 -7.83 0.60
C PHE A 703 -16.33 -8.23 2.04
N HIS A 704 -17.33 -8.28 2.92
CA HIS A 704 -17.22 -8.72 4.31
C HIS A 704 -18.30 -9.77 4.60
N ALA A 705 -18.02 -10.71 5.50
CA ALA A 705 -18.99 -11.73 5.90
C ALA A 705 -18.81 -12.14 7.37
N ALA A 706 -19.89 -12.64 7.98
CA ALA A 706 -19.93 -13.16 9.34
C ALA A 706 -19.17 -14.51 9.44
N GLY A 707 -17.84 -14.45 9.44
CA GLY A 707 -16.94 -15.60 9.39
C GLY A 707 -16.71 -16.17 7.98
N ARG A 708 -16.08 -17.35 7.89
CA ARG A 708 -15.63 -17.97 6.63
C ARG A 708 -15.65 -19.50 6.67
N GLU A 709 -15.99 -20.10 5.53
CA GLU A 709 -15.80 -21.52 5.23
C GLU A 709 -14.62 -21.80 4.28
N ASP A 710 -14.10 -23.03 4.27
CA ASP A 710 -13.08 -23.47 3.30
C ASP A 710 -13.66 -23.60 1.88
N ILE A 711 -12.79 -23.75 0.86
CA ILE A 711 -13.21 -23.91 -0.56
C ILE A 711 -14.14 -25.11 -0.77
N ASP A 712 -13.85 -26.22 -0.12
CA ASP A 712 -14.53 -27.51 -0.21
C ASP A 712 -15.84 -27.59 0.61
N VAL A 713 -16.16 -26.55 1.38
CA VAL A 713 -17.31 -26.50 2.29
C VAL A 713 -18.46 -25.71 1.68
N ARG A 714 -19.68 -26.26 1.67
CA ARG A 714 -20.88 -25.53 1.22
C ARG A 714 -21.46 -24.66 2.33
N MET A 715 -22.22 -23.63 1.96
CA MET A 715 -23.03 -22.81 2.86
C MET A 715 -24.49 -22.98 2.46
N LEU A 716 -25.29 -23.63 3.30
CA LEU A 716 -26.66 -24.07 3.02
C LEU A 716 -27.67 -23.42 4.00
N GLY A 717 -28.91 -23.93 4.02
CA GLY A 717 -29.95 -23.53 4.97
C GLY A 717 -30.33 -22.05 4.90
N SER A 718 -30.06 -21.31 5.97
CA SER A 718 -30.27 -19.85 6.08
C SER A 718 -29.32 -19.05 5.18
N GLY A 719 -28.08 -19.51 5.02
CA GLY A 719 -26.98 -18.79 4.37
C GLY A 719 -26.16 -17.93 5.35
N ARG A 720 -24.93 -17.56 4.95
CA ARG A 720 -24.05 -16.71 5.78
C ARG A 720 -24.39 -15.23 5.57
N PRO A 721 -24.58 -14.43 6.63
CA PRO A 721 -24.68 -12.98 6.54
C PRO A 721 -23.43 -12.34 5.93
N PHE A 722 -23.62 -11.38 5.02
CA PHE A 722 -22.56 -10.63 4.35
C PHE A 722 -22.90 -9.14 4.15
N LEU A 723 -21.88 -8.38 3.79
CA LEU A 723 -21.91 -6.93 3.56
C LEU A 723 -20.96 -6.57 2.41
N VAL A 724 -21.43 -5.78 1.46
CA VAL A 724 -20.64 -5.18 0.38
C VAL A 724 -20.56 -3.68 0.60
N GLU A 725 -19.36 -3.18 0.86
CA GLU A 725 -19.03 -1.74 0.87
C GLU A 725 -18.82 -1.30 -0.59
N ILE A 726 -19.72 -0.49 -1.15
CA ILE A 726 -19.52 0.13 -2.47
C ILE A 726 -18.84 1.48 -2.31
N GLN A 727 -17.67 1.64 -2.91
CA GLN A 727 -16.83 2.83 -2.79
C GLN A 727 -17.19 3.87 -3.84
N ASN A 728 -17.51 5.09 -3.39
CA ASN A 728 -17.93 6.22 -4.23
C ASN A 728 -19.07 5.88 -5.22
N ALA A 729 -20.21 5.42 -4.70
CA ALA A 729 -21.39 5.12 -5.51
C ALA A 729 -21.97 6.40 -6.13
N ARG A 730 -22.20 6.40 -7.44
CA ARG A 730 -22.84 7.50 -8.18
C ARG A 730 -24.37 7.37 -8.18
N HIS A 731 -24.89 6.16 -8.00
CA HIS A 731 -26.31 5.82 -7.85
C HIS A 731 -26.54 5.07 -6.54
N VAL A 732 -27.63 5.38 -5.83
CA VAL A 732 -28.07 4.61 -4.65
C VAL A 732 -29.29 3.77 -5.06
N PRO A 733 -29.21 2.43 -5.00
CA PRO A 733 -30.26 1.57 -5.54
C PRO A 733 -31.54 1.63 -4.71
N SER A 734 -32.67 1.69 -5.41
CA SER A 734 -34.01 1.52 -4.82
C SER A 734 -34.28 0.09 -4.38
N GLU A 735 -35.33 -0.15 -3.57
CA GLU A 735 -35.78 -1.50 -3.21
C GLU A 735 -36.06 -2.39 -4.44
N VAL A 736 -36.64 -1.81 -5.51
CA VAL A 736 -36.86 -2.50 -6.79
C VAL A 736 -35.53 -2.92 -7.41
N SER A 737 -34.57 -1.98 -7.47
CA SER A 737 -33.23 -2.22 -8.01
C SER A 737 -32.45 -3.26 -7.19
N ILE A 738 -32.68 -3.34 -5.87
CA ILE A 738 -32.14 -4.38 -4.98
C ILE A 738 -32.73 -5.75 -5.32
N GLY A 739 -34.04 -5.84 -5.54
CA GLY A 739 -34.70 -7.06 -6.03
C GLY A 739 -34.13 -7.53 -7.37
N GLU A 740 -33.93 -6.62 -8.31
CA GLU A 740 -33.25 -6.91 -9.59
C GLU A 740 -31.83 -7.47 -9.39
N MET A 741 -31.07 -7.00 -8.40
CA MET A 741 -29.74 -7.58 -8.09
C MET A 741 -29.86 -9.01 -7.57
N GLU A 742 -30.82 -9.28 -6.69
CA GLU A 742 -31.05 -10.62 -6.15
C GLU A 742 -31.47 -11.59 -7.26
N GLU A 743 -32.43 -11.23 -8.12
CA GLU A 743 -32.83 -12.07 -9.25
C GLU A 743 -31.71 -12.29 -10.26
N LYS A 744 -30.92 -11.25 -10.57
CA LYS A 744 -29.77 -11.32 -11.47
C LYS A 744 -28.68 -12.25 -10.95
N ILE A 745 -28.35 -12.20 -9.66
CA ILE A 745 -27.36 -13.12 -9.04
C ILE A 745 -27.94 -14.54 -8.98
N ASN A 746 -29.22 -14.69 -8.64
CA ASN A 746 -29.87 -15.99 -8.45
C ASN A 746 -30.21 -16.73 -9.77
N SER A 747 -30.20 -16.02 -10.91
CA SER A 747 -30.45 -16.56 -12.25
C SER A 747 -29.19 -16.94 -13.03
N LEU A 748 -27.98 -16.74 -12.47
CA LEU A 748 -26.72 -17.11 -13.08
C LEU A 748 -26.66 -18.62 -13.40
N ARG A 749 -26.29 -18.94 -14.66
CA ARG A 749 -26.36 -20.30 -15.24
C ARG A 749 -25.63 -21.37 -14.43
N GLU A 750 -24.49 -21.01 -13.85
CA GLU A 750 -23.59 -21.92 -13.13
C GLU A 750 -24.10 -22.30 -11.74
N LYS A 751 -25.02 -21.50 -11.16
CA LYS A 751 -25.67 -21.72 -9.85
C LYS A 751 -24.70 -22.03 -8.70
N LEU A 752 -23.49 -21.48 -8.75
CA LEU A 752 -22.42 -21.69 -7.76
C LEU A 752 -22.77 -21.10 -6.39
N VAL A 753 -23.44 -19.94 -6.41
CA VAL A 753 -23.80 -19.08 -5.27
C VAL A 753 -25.22 -18.57 -5.50
N ARG A 754 -25.96 -18.36 -4.40
CA ARG A 754 -27.28 -17.70 -4.39
C ARG A 754 -27.29 -16.67 -3.26
N VAL A 755 -27.93 -15.53 -3.43
CA VAL A 755 -28.20 -14.57 -2.35
C VAL A 755 -29.68 -14.58 -1.96
N ARG A 756 -29.96 -14.09 -0.75
CA ARG A 756 -31.30 -13.87 -0.20
C ARG A 756 -31.31 -12.62 0.65
N ASN A 757 -32.48 -11.98 0.71
CA ASN A 757 -32.79 -10.88 1.61
C ASN A 757 -31.76 -9.74 1.46
N LEU A 758 -31.45 -9.37 0.20
CA LEU A 758 -30.62 -8.20 -0.07
C LEU A 758 -31.32 -6.93 0.43
N GLN A 759 -30.58 -6.04 1.09
CA GLN A 759 -31.05 -4.70 1.46
C GLN A 759 -29.89 -3.70 1.56
N VAL A 760 -30.22 -2.41 1.36
CA VAL A 760 -29.30 -1.29 1.65
C VAL A 760 -29.21 -1.11 3.17
N LEU A 761 -28.03 -0.71 3.66
CA LEU A 761 -27.71 -0.60 5.08
C LEU A 761 -27.00 0.71 5.40
N GLY A 762 -27.21 1.21 6.63
CA GLY A 762 -26.41 2.28 7.20
C GLY A 762 -25.05 1.78 7.71
N SER A 763 -24.34 2.66 8.41
CA SER A 763 -22.99 2.39 8.92
C SER A 763 -22.93 1.32 10.00
N GLU A 764 -24.05 1.05 10.67
CA GLU A 764 -24.25 -0.04 11.63
C GLU A 764 -24.05 -1.45 11.02
N GLY A 765 -24.19 -1.61 9.69
CA GLY A 765 -23.94 -2.87 8.99
C GLY A 765 -22.54 -3.46 9.23
N TRP A 766 -21.52 -2.61 9.46
CA TRP A 766 -20.17 -3.06 9.78
C TRP A 766 -20.00 -3.54 11.22
N THR A 767 -20.87 -3.12 12.14
CA THR A 767 -20.94 -3.67 13.50
C THR A 767 -21.60 -5.03 13.51
N LEU A 768 -22.73 -5.18 12.80
CA LEU A 768 -23.41 -6.46 12.60
C LEU A 768 -22.46 -7.56 12.08
N MET A 769 -21.64 -7.27 11.07
CA MET A 769 -20.68 -8.27 10.54
C MET A 769 -19.65 -8.76 11.57
N ARG A 770 -19.22 -7.90 12.50
CA ARG A 770 -18.27 -8.26 13.56
C ARG A 770 -18.95 -9.06 14.67
N GLU A 771 -20.15 -8.63 15.06
CA GLU A 771 -21.01 -9.36 16.00
C GLU A 771 -21.30 -10.78 15.47
N GLY A 772 -21.67 -10.94 14.20
CA GLY A 772 -21.89 -12.23 13.54
C GLY A 772 -20.65 -13.14 13.41
N GLU A 773 -19.44 -12.58 13.31
CA GLU A 773 -18.22 -13.39 13.41
C GLU A 773 -18.08 -13.98 14.82
N THR A 774 -18.33 -13.16 15.85
CA THR A 774 -18.30 -13.57 17.27
C THR A 774 -19.52 -14.36 17.74
N GLU A 775 -20.65 -14.29 17.02
CA GLU A 775 -21.91 -14.92 17.43
C GLU A 775 -21.73 -16.43 17.56
N LYS A 776 -22.20 -16.95 18.69
CA LYS A 776 -21.61 -18.10 19.36
C LYS A 776 -21.91 -19.41 18.67
N GLN A 777 -23.01 -19.53 17.93
CA GLN A 777 -23.48 -20.84 17.44
C GLN A 777 -23.52 -20.94 15.91
N LYS A 778 -22.81 -21.94 15.39
CA LYS A 778 -22.81 -22.32 13.97
C LYS A 778 -23.17 -23.81 13.85
N GLN A 779 -24.02 -24.16 12.89
CA GLN A 779 -24.48 -25.53 12.66
C GLN A 779 -23.86 -26.11 11.38
N TYR A 780 -23.59 -27.41 11.42
CA TYR A 780 -22.89 -28.12 10.36
C TYR A 780 -23.49 -29.50 10.11
N ALA A 781 -23.28 -30.01 8.89
CA ALA A 781 -23.46 -31.41 8.54
C ALA A 781 -22.18 -31.94 7.90
N ALA A 782 -21.67 -33.06 8.40
CA ALA A 782 -20.40 -33.67 7.98
C ALA A 782 -20.62 -35.11 7.51
N LEU A 783 -20.21 -35.42 6.27
CA LEU A 783 -20.10 -36.80 5.80
C LEU A 783 -18.81 -37.39 6.39
N VAL A 784 -18.96 -38.38 7.26
CA VAL A 784 -17.86 -39.01 7.99
C VAL A 784 -17.75 -40.48 7.61
N TRP A 785 -16.52 -40.96 7.49
CA TRP A 785 -16.18 -42.38 7.45
C TRP A 785 -15.61 -42.82 8.81
N ILE A 786 -15.96 -44.03 9.24
CA ILE A 786 -15.35 -44.68 10.42
C ILE A 786 -14.79 -46.06 10.09
N SER A 787 -13.70 -46.43 10.77
CA SER A 787 -12.94 -47.65 10.48
C SER A 787 -13.62 -48.97 10.88
N ARG A 788 -14.73 -48.92 11.60
CA ARG A 788 -15.58 -50.07 11.97
C ARG A 788 -17.05 -49.81 11.58
N PRO A 789 -17.93 -50.84 11.56
CA PRO A 789 -19.36 -50.63 11.46
C PRO A 789 -19.92 -49.72 12.57
N LEU A 790 -20.92 -48.91 12.22
CA LEU A 790 -21.64 -48.01 13.13
C LEU A 790 -22.70 -48.78 13.93
N GLU A 791 -22.58 -48.78 15.25
CA GLU A 791 -23.43 -49.51 16.19
C GLU A 791 -24.50 -48.60 16.81
N ASP A 792 -25.63 -49.13 17.30
CA ASP A 792 -26.71 -48.27 17.83
C ASP A 792 -26.35 -47.61 19.17
N GLU A 793 -25.36 -48.15 19.90
CA GLU A 793 -24.75 -47.49 21.06
C GLU A 793 -24.00 -46.20 20.67
N ASP A 794 -23.44 -46.12 19.45
CA ASP A 794 -22.76 -44.91 18.95
C ASP A 794 -23.75 -43.75 18.75
N LEU A 795 -24.95 -44.06 18.23
CA LEU A 795 -26.02 -43.08 18.05
C LEU A 795 -26.50 -42.53 19.40
N GLN A 796 -26.69 -43.42 20.38
CA GLN A 796 -27.09 -43.03 21.74
C GLN A 796 -26.00 -42.21 22.43
N THR A 797 -24.75 -42.65 22.34
CA THR A 797 -23.56 -41.96 22.90
C THR A 797 -23.41 -40.55 22.34
N ILE A 798 -23.51 -40.38 21.01
CA ILE A 798 -23.33 -39.06 20.40
C ILE A 798 -24.52 -38.13 20.65
N THR A 799 -25.74 -38.67 20.78
CA THR A 799 -26.95 -37.86 21.05
C THR A 799 -27.05 -37.44 22.53
N SER A 800 -26.37 -38.12 23.46
CA SER A 800 -26.36 -37.74 24.89
C SER A 800 -25.30 -36.68 25.25
N LEU A 801 -24.33 -36.44 24.35
CA LEU A 801 -23.27 -35.43 24.55
C LEU A 801 -23.77 -34.03 24.19
N MET A 802 -24.20 -33.29 25.21
CA MET A 802 -24.57 -31.87 25.16
C MET A 802 -23.49 -31.00 25.81
N ASP A 803 -23.30 -29.78 25.29
CA ASP A 803 -22.36 -28.76 25.79
C ASP A 803 -20.95 -29.28 26.14
N MET A 804 -20.44 -30.22 25.34
CA MET A 804 -19.16 -30.88 25.54
C MET A 804 -18.00 -29.93 25.22
N SER A 805 -17.16 -29.64 26.22
CA SER A 805 -15.90 -28.92 26.03
C SER A 805 -14.86 -29.79 25.28
N ILE A 806 -14.16 -29.19 24.32
CA ILE A 806 -13.00 -29.76 23.61
C ILE A 806 -11.83 -28.79 23.63
N LEU A 807 -10.61 -29.32 23.71
CA LEU A 807 -9.38 -28.56 23.55
C LEU A 807 -8.85 -28.71 22.12
N GLN A 808 -8.85 -27.63 21.35
CA GLN A 808 -8.27 -27.56 20.00
C GLN A 808 -7.00 -26.72 19.98
N LYS A 809 -5.86 -27.35 19.67
CA LYS A 809 -4.66 -26.61 19.24
C LYS A 809 -4.91 -26.07 17.82
N THR A 810 -4.33 -24.91 17.47
CA THR A 810 -4.42 -24.35 16.10
C THR A 810 -4.08 -25.43 15.05
N PRO A 811 -4.99 -25.79 14.11
CA PRO A 811 -4.77 -26.91 13.21
C PRO A 811 -3.51 -26.85 12.35
N VAL A 812 -2.88 -28.00 12.07
CA VAL A 812 -1.64 -28.07 11.27
C VAL A 812 -1.79 -27.32 9.95
N ARG A 813 -2.89 -27.54 9.21
CA ARG A 813 -3.17 -26.91 7.91
C ARG A 813 -3.35 -25.38 7.95
N VAL A 814 -3.42 -24.74 9.13
CA VAL A 814 -3.51 -23.28 9.27
C VAL A 814 -2.35 -22.65 10.04
N LEU A 815 -1.37 -23.43 10.54
CA LEU A 815 -0.20 -22.91 11.27
C LEU A 815 0.65 -21.94 10.43
N HIS A 816 0.63 -22.05 9.10
CA HIS A 816 1.31 -21.09 8.21
C HIS A 816 0.71 -19.67 8.26
N ARG A 817 -0.52 -19.50 8.78
CA ARG A 817 -1.29 -18.23 8.79
C ARG A 817 -1.90 -17.83 10.14
N ARG A 818 -1.94 -18.73 11.13
CA ARG A 818 -2.44 -18.48 12.50
C ARG A 818 -1.40 -18.93 13.52
N SER A 819 -1.20 -18.16 14.59
CA SER A 819 -0.29 -18.52 15.68
C SER A 819 -0.68 -19.87 16.31
N PRO A 820 0.30 -20.70 16.75
CA PRO A 820 0.01 -21.85 17.60
C PRO A 820 -0.59 -21.34 18.91
N LEU A 821 -1.82 -21.78 19.20
CA LEU A 821 -2.58 -21.46 20.39
C LEU A 821 -3.52 -22.63 20.65
N ASP A 822 -3.69 -22.97 21.92
CA ASP A 822 -4.66 -23.95 22.38
C ASP A 822 -5.92 -23.21 22.81
N ARG A 823 -7.09 -23.72 22.42
CA ARG A 823 -8.39 -23.10 22.68
C ARG A 823 -9.36 -24.13 23.18
N GLU A 824 -9.98 -23.84 24.31
CA GLU A 824 -11.22 -24.50 24.69
C GLU A 824 -12.35 -24.07 23.74
N LYS A 825 -13.20 -25.01 23.33
CA LYS A 825 -14.33 -24.84 22.40
C LYS A 825 -15.49 -25.72 22.85
N ILE A 826 -16.74 -25.25 22.70
CA ILE A 826 -17.93 -26.04 23.07
C ILE A 826 -18.58 -26.69 21.85
N ILE A 827 -18.90 -27.99 21.94
CA ILE A 827 -19.81 -28.70 21.05
C ILE A 827 -21.18 -28.77 21.74
N HIS A 828 -22.13 -27.93 21.32
CA HIS A 828 -23.41 -27.77 22.01
C HIS A 828 -24.31 -28.99 21.90
N TRP A 829 -24.39 -29.60 20.71
CA TRP A 829 -25.07 -30.88 20.49
C TRP A 829 -24.54 -31.58 19.24
N MET A 830 -24.72 -32.89 19.18
CA MET A 830 -24.44 -33.73 18.02
C MET A 830 -25.59 -34.70 17.74
N LYS A 831 -25.74 -35.14 16.49
CA LYS A 831 -26.69 -36.18 16.07
C LYS A 831 -26.12 -36.94 14.88
N ILE A 832 -26.20 -38.27 14.92
CA ILE A 832 -25.83 -39.14 13.79
C ILE A 832 -27.08 -39.54 13.00
N GLU A 833 -26.94 -39.56 11.68
CA GLU A 833 -27.88 -40.13 10.73
C GLU A 833 -27.19 -41.24 9.92
N ARG A 834 -27.82 -42.42 9.85
CA ARG A 834 -27.28 -43.62 9.17
C ARG A 834 -27.47 -43.49 7.66
N ILE A 835 -26.42 -43.73 6.88
CA ILE A 835 -26.50 -43.71 5.42
C ILE A 835 -26.95 -45.08 4.91
N VAL A 836 -28.12 -45.13 4.27
CA VAL A 836 -28.71 -46.37 3.73
C VAL A 836 -27.74 -47.03 2.75
N GLY A 837 -27.51 -48.34 2.93
CA GLY A 837 -26.56 -49.12 2.12
C GLY A 837 -25.11 -49.05 2.59
N SER A 838 -24.78 -48.30 3.65
CA SER A 838 -23.46 -48.34 4.29
C SER A 838 -23.54 -48.67 5.78
N GLN A 839 -22.51 -49.34 6.29
CA GLN A 839 -22.27 -49.52 7.71
C GLN A 839 -21.13 -48.62 8.24
N GLN A 840 -20.32 -48.01 7.38
CA GLN A 840 -19.12 -47.24 7.75
C GLN A 840 -19.19 -45.75 7.41
N TYR A 841 -20.16 -45.33 6.59
CA TYR A 841 -20.42 -43.91 6.33
C TYR A 841 -21.63 -43.42 7.12
N LEU A 842 -21.49 -42.23 7.70
CA LEU A 842 -22.51 -41.58 8.51
C LEU A 842 -22.58 -40.07 8.22
N LEU A 843 -23.74 -39.48 8.46
CA LEU A 843 -23.91 -38.03 8.41
C LEU A 843 -24.00 -37.50 9.85
N LEU A 844 -22.97 -36.76 10.27
CA LEU A 844 -22.90 -36.12 11.58
C LEU A 844 -23.44 -34.69 11.47
N HIS A 845 -24.59 -34.43 12.08
CA HIS A 845 -25.10 -33.09 12.30
C HIS A 845 -24.60 -32.59 13.66
N LEU A 846 -24.14 -31.34 13.73
CA LEU A 846 -23.65 -30.75 14.98
C LEU A 846 -23.79 -29.24 15.05
N CYS A 847 -23.96 -28.72 16.25
CA CYS A 847 -23.92 -27.28 16.57
C CYS A 847 -22.71 -27.01 17.48
N THR A 848 -21.89 -26.03 17.12
CA THR A 848 -20.64 -25.73 17.85
C THR A 848 -20.51 -24.25 18.16
N GLU A 849 -19.63 -23.97 19.11
CA GLU A 849 -19.17 -22.63 19.41
C GLU A 849 -18.44 -21.98 18.22
N ALA A 850 -18.38 -20.65 18.19
CA ALA A 850 -17.70 -19.88 17.16
C ALA A 850 -16.19 -20.20 17.08
N GLY A 851 -15.69 -20.38 15.86
CA GLY A 851 -14.27 -20.64 15.60
C GLY A 851 -13.81 -22.08 15.84
N THR A 852 -14.74 -23.01 16.11
CA THR A 852 -14.46 -24.45 16.21
C THR A 852 -14.07 -25.02 14.84
N TYR A 853 -12.99 -25.80 14.81
CA TYR A 853 -12.44 -26.42 13.61
C TYR A 853 -13.02 -27.82 13.43
N ILE A 854 -14.10 -27.92 12.64
CA ILE A 854 -14.95 -29.11 12.54
C ILE A 854 -14.24 -30.33 11.92
N LYS A 855 -13.40 -30.12 10.89
CA LYS A 855 -12.65 -31.24 10.26
C LYS A 855 -11.76 -31.90 11.30
N GLU A 856 -11.01 -31.06 12.02
CA GLU A 856 -10.09 -31.45 13.09
C GLU A 856 -10.78 -32.03 14.32
N PHE A 857 -12.04 -31.67 14.59
CA PHE A 857 -12.88 -32.36 15.59
C PHE A 857 -13.28 -33.78 15.15
N VAL A 858 -13.43 -34.05 13.84
CA VAL A 858 -13.69 -35.41 13.35
C VAL A 858 -12.42 -36.27 13.37
N HIS A 859 -11.35 -35.85 12.69
CA HIS A 859 -10.12 -36.65 12.50
C HIS A 859 -9.04 -36.41 13.58
N GLY A 860 -9.32 -35.59 14.59
CA GLY A 860 -8.47 -35.35 15.76
C GLY A 860 -7.18 -34.55 15.54
N ASP A 861 -6.87 -34.13 14.30
CA ASP A 861 -5.59 -33.47 13.91
C ASP A 861 -4.35 -34.14 14.54
N LEU A 862 -4.21 -35.47 14.40
CA LEU A 862 -3.13 -36.27 15.01
C LEU A 862 -3.03 -36.14 16.54
N GLY A 863 -4.18 -36.03 17.22
CA GLY A 863 -4.27 -35.86 18.68
C GLY A 863 -4.22 -34.40 19.15
N ARG A 864 -4.24 -33.43 18.23
CA ARG A 864 -4.24 -31.99 18.53
C ARG A 864 -5.63 -31.40 18.78
N THR A 865 -6.69 -32.17 18.57
CA THR A 865 -8.04 -31.91 19.09
C THR A 865 -8.46 -33.05 20.01
N TYR A 866 -8.85 -32.75 21.25
CA TYR A 866 -9.33 -33.75 22.20
C TYR A 866 -10.41 -33.21 23.18
N PRO A 867 -11.50 -33.96 23.44
CA PRO A 867 -11.92 -35.15 22.70
C PRO A 867 -12.27 -34.82 21.23
N ASN A 868 -12.18 -35.83 20.40
CA ASN A 868 -12.55 -35.82 18.98
C ASN A 868 -13.45 -37.01 18.66
N LEU A 869 -14.17 -36.97 17.53
CA LEU A 869 -15.16 -38.00 17.19
C LEU A 869 -14.57 -39.42 17.20
N GLY A 870 -13.35 -39.60 16.66
CA GLY A 870 -12.66 -40.89 16.68
C GLY A 870 -12.38 -41.41 18.09
N SER A 871 -11.95 -40.54 19.02
CA SER A 871 -11.75 -40.90 20.42
C SER A 871 -13.05 -41.22 21.16
N ILE A 872 -14.16 -40.56 20.82
CA ILE A 872 -15.48 -40.81 21.41
C ILE A 872 -16.02 -42.17 20.94
N LEU A 873 -15.97 -42.43 19.64
CA LEU A 873 -16.41 -43.69 19.01
C LEU A 873 -15.37 -44.83 19.10
N LYS A 874 -14.23 -44.59 19.76
CA LYS A 874 -13.12 -45.54 19.95
C LYS A 874 -12.61 -46.18 18.63
N CYS A 875 -12.61 -45.41 17.54
CA CYS A 875 -12.21 -45.85 16.21
C CYS A 875 -11.52 -44.73 15.42
N ARG A 876 -10.89 -45.03 14.27
CA ARG A 876 -10.45 -43.97 13.35
C ARG A 876 -11.69 -43.38 12.66
N ALA A 877 -11.79 -42.06 12.65
CA ALA A 877 -12.81 -41.30 11.92
C ALA A 877 -12.14 -40.34 10.94
N GLU A 878 -12.73 -40.15 9.76
CA GLU A 878 -12.25 -39.25 8.70
C GLU A 878 -13.42 -38.45 8.13
N ILE A 879 -13.20 -37.19 7.78
CA ILE A 879 -14.23 -36.33 7.17
C ILE A 879 -14.04 -36.29 5.65
N LEU A 880 -15.10 -36.62 4.91
CA LEU A 880 -15.09 -36.60 3.43
C LEU A 880 -15.71 -35.34 2.86
N GLN A 881 -16.77 -34.84 3.49
CA GLN A 881 -17.44 -33.60 3.10
C GLN A 881 -17.96 -32.87 4.34
N LEU A 882 -18.03 -31.55 4.26
CA LEU A 882 -18.55 -30.68 5.32
C LEU A 882 -19.41 -29.58 4.69
N ASP A 883 -20.55 -29.31 5.29
CA ASP A 883 -21.44 -28.21 4.96
C ASP A 883 -21.73 -27.39 6.22
N VAL A 884 -21.75 -26.07 6.10
CA VAL A 884 -22.39 -25.20 7.10
C VAL A 884 -23.87 -25.19 6.79
N THR A 885 -24.70 -25.62 7.74
CA THR A 885 -26.16 -25.70 7.58
C THR A 885 -26.88 -24.48 8.12
N ASP A 886 -26.29 -23.78 9.10
CA ASP A 886 -26.85 -22.54 9.65
C ASP A 886 -25.76 -21.69 10.33
N VAL A 887 -25.94 -20.36 10.26
CA VAL A 887 -25.16 -19.37 11.01
C VAL A 887 -26.16 -18.55 11.80
N LYS A 888 -26.37 -18.90 13.07
CA LYS A 888 -27.33 -18.20 13.92
C LYS A 888 -26.91 -16.74 14.07
N MET A 889 -27.72 -15.83 13.57
CA MET A 889 -27.55 -14.38 13.68
C MET A 889 -28.83 -13.72 13.19
N ASP A 890 -29.50 -12.95 14.05
CA ASP A 890 -30.78 -12.31 13.75
C ASP A 890 -30.61 -11.01 12.95
N CYS A 891 -30.22 -11.16 11.69
CA CYS A 891 -30.16 -10.10 10.69
C CYS A 891 -30.58 -10.65 9.32
N PHE A 892 -31.09 -9.77 8.44
CA PHE A 892 -31.50 -10.13 7.08
C PHE A 892 -32.47 -11.33 7.05
N ASN A 893 -33.51 -11.28 7.91
CA ASN A 893 -34.55 -12.31 8.08
C ASN A 893 -35.70 -12.10 7.11
#